data_AF-A0A1X7UQP3-F1
#
_entry.id   AF-A0A1X7UQP3-F1
#
_cell.length_a   1.000
_cell.length_b   1.000
_cell.length_c   1.000
_cell.angle_alpha   90.00
_cell.angle_beta   90.00
_cell.angle_gamma   90.00
#
_symmetry.space_group_name_H-M   'P 1'
#
loop_
_entity.id
_entity.type
_entity.pdbx_description
1 polymer ?
#
loop_
_entity_poly.entity_id
_entity_poly.type
_entity_poly.pdbx_seq_one_letter_code
_entity_poly.pdbx_strand_id
1 'polypeptide(L)'
;MAEGFVPATKEYEVLKKNASKLQQAITYPNLLSMELFSGKLIPFQILQKVNAAVNTSDALNLELIINLLQAVVTDPGNFHKLLQILENHPPLLTAVAKEMKEDYAKISCQVESQSLPDSSKDLSGTVQQKTINVGYSMHRDFADLRGKLGDLVYDIKKKVEEAHININDVKDVIRYHDPDEKCSIQLQEARDMSQVFFIVRTQLCSLCNCSILQKLAKRFNLQDGERIIQEYEFAKENYRRLLTSSSFADELRKESQFPSNAKGIIVLKLKWPSVKSLTVLEFENIIKEVFSELYCYMHLLKVEPGSIIATLCAPEKVTGALVALAKRSIVYLNDIRVTWLKIGETSVIDDIDDTEKLSQVAIEQDKPSSSSPNKVENILDNVDNLPSSSVGVVIGTVSQLSHPLVQAGVDDGGDDTDQGMGTDSATPMVDQTWRHYPVTPKEVMIIGSFGDHNNWLEQQHNVSPKLLTAELPGDWRKEEIQNIADLYSRNPAFYHINSVHYDVPGSECTKECYMEAIKQLFINCKLEGVFLYYTGHGEKDTGNWCFKDGVISFNDIFELYVNHFKGKPLAIVSDCSYSGNWINECSKRLDEMDVPSCGHHTRKQGLLFQIYTSCQPNEEATALCYVDEAVQYSEADKSVIYWHGATLSSGQKTMCTDFRYIYCSKLANESCEADADCTWNNRFKGCLLYCVRGKEKGRAAWHYVLVDEEKVADFKAQVATGFIDVADYGRILKSGWGEDPPKDIERKMELRFGWP
;
A
#
# COMPACT_ATOMS: atom_id res chain seq x y z
N MET A 1 -5.29 -20.38 -17.95
CA MET A 1 -5.53 -21.68 -17.29
C MET A 1 -5.93 -21.39 -15.87
N ALA A 2 -7.07 -21.93 -15.45
CA ALA A 2 -7.68 -21.66 -14.15
C ALA A 2 -6.86 -22.29 -13.01
N GLU A 3 -6.55 -21.54 -11.96
CA GLU A 3 -6.10 -22.09 -10.69
C GLU A 3 -7.31 -22.71 -9.98
N GLY A 4 -7.53 -24.00 -10.25
CA GLY A 4 -8.44 -24.83 -9.47
C GLY A 4 -7.82 -25.16 -8.12
N PHE A 5 -8.59 -24.98 -7.05
CA PHE A 5 -8.34 -25.58 -5.74
C PHE A 5 -8.07 -27.08 -5.92
N VAL A 6 -6.83 -27.53 -5.68
CA VAL A 6 -6.49 -28.95 -5.63
C VAL A 6 -6.78 -29.47 -4.22
N PRO A 7 -7.56 -30.54 -4.04
CA PRO A 7 -7.80 -31.14 -2.74
C PRO A 7 -6.49 -31.61 -2.11
N ALA A 8 -6.25 -31.28 -0.84
CA ALA A 8 -5.07 -31.73 -0.11
C ALA A 8 -5.04 -33.27 -0.02
N THR A 9 -3.96 -33.87 -0.54
CA THR A 9 -3.77 -35.34 -0.50
C THR A 9 -3.27 -35.78 0.88
N LYS A 10 -3.48 -37.06 1.23
CA LYS A 10 -3.04 -37.61 2.53
C LYS A 10 -1.52 -37.49 2.70
N GLU A 11 -0.79 -37.70 1.60
CA GLU A 11 0.66 -37.56 1.49
C GLU A 11 1.10 -36.12 1.81
N TYR A 12 0.39 -35.12 1.29
CA TYR A 12 0.65 -33.72 1.57
C TYR A 12 0.40 -33.38 3.04
N GLU A 13 -0.71 -33.82 3.62
CA GLU A 13 -1.04 -33.57 5.02
C GLU A 13 -0.02 -34.21 5.98
N VAL A 14 0.45 -35.43 5.68
CA VAL A 14 1.49 -36.09 6.48
C VAL A 14 2.82 -35.35 6.40
N LEU A 15 3.24 -34.93 5.19
CA LEU A 15 4.47 -34.17 5.02
C LEU A 15 4.37 -32.80 5.69
N LYS A 16 3.25 -32.10 5.55
CA LYS A 16 2.99 -30.80 6.18
C LYS A 16 3.03 -30.89 7.70
N LYS A 17 2.43 -31.93 8.29
CA LYS A 17 2.47 -32.20 9.73
C LYS A 17 3.91 -32.43 10.25
N ASN A 18 4.73 -33.10 9.46
CA ASN A 18 6.11 -33.47 9.83
C ASN A 18 7.18 -32.48 9.33
N ALA A 19 6.78 -31.40 8.64
CA ALA A 19 7.68 -30.44 8.00
C ALA A 19 8.68 -29.79 8.95
N SER A 20 8.24 -29.36 10.13
CA SER A 20 9.10 -28.73 11.15
C SER A 20 10.12 -29.70 11.73
N LYS A 21 9.72 -30.97 11.96
CA LYS A 21 10.62 -32.02 12.43
C LYS A 21 11.66 -32.38 11.38
N LEU A 22 11.24 -32.47 10.12
CA LEU A 22 12.13 -32.72 8.99
C LEU A 22 13.14 -31.58 8.86
N GLN A 23 12.71 -30.31 8.93
CA GLN A 23 13.59 -29.15 8.89
C GLN A 23 14.69 -29.20 9.97
N GLN A 24 14.33 -29.55 11.21
CA GLN A 24 15.26 -29.66 12.34
C GLN A 24 16.20 -30.86 12.21
N ALA A 25 15.75 -31.94 11.58
CA ALA A 25 16.57 -33.13 11.35
C ALA A 25 17.61 -32.96 10.24
N ILE A 26 17.48 -31.94 9.38
CA ILE A 26 18.44 -31.65 8.29
C ILE A 26 19.68 -30.96 8.87
N THR A 27 20.68 -31.77 9.23
CA THR A 27 21.98 -31.28 9.72
C THR A 27 22.96 -30.96 8.57
N TYR A 28 22.83 -31.66 7.43
CA TYR A 28 23.72 -31.51 6.27
C TYR A 28 22.91 -31.30 4.98
N PRO A 29 22.35 -30.09 4.74
CA PRO A 29 21.46 -29.81 3.61
C PRO A 29 22.14 -30.01 2.25
N ASN A 30 23.46 -29.87 2.16
CA ASN A 30 24.23 -30.06 0.91
C ASN A 30 24.25 -31.54 0.47
N LEU A 31 24.35 -32.48 1.42
CA LEU A 31 24.31 -33.91 1.12
C LEU A 31 22.89 -34.37 0.76
N LEU A 32 21.90 -33.91 1.51
CA LEU A 32 20.49 -34.24 1.25
C LEU A 32 20.01 -33.64 -0.08
N SER A 33 20.39 -32.39 -0.41
CA SER A 33 19.94 -31.73 -1.65
C SER A 33 20.44 -32.44 -2.92
N MET A 34 21.63 -33.03 -2.90
CA MET A 34 22.15 -33.84 -4.02
C MET A 34 21.28 -35.08 -4.29
N GLU A 35 20.85 -35.77 -3.24
CA GLU A 35 19.98 -36.95 -3.36
C GLU A 35 18.54 -36.57 -3.72
N LEU A 36 18.01 -35.49 -3.13
CA LEU A 36 16.69 -34.96 -3.49
C LEU A 36 16.63 -34.52 -4.97
N PHE A 37 17.70 -33.91 -5.48
CA PHE A 37 17.80 -33.55 -6.90
C PHE A 37 17.87 -34.79 -7.80
N SER A 38 18.67 -35.78 -7.41
CA SER A 38 18.78 -37.06 -8.13
C SER A 38 17.46 -37.84 -8.13
N GLY A 39 16.68 -37.73 -7.04
CA GLY A 39 15.30 -38.23 -6.92
C GLY A 39 14.24 -37.41 -7.65
N LYS A 40 14.62 -36.31 -8.33
CA LYS A 40 13.74 -35.33 -9.00
C LYS A 40 12.72 -34.68 -8.06
N LEU A 41 13.06 -34.53 -6.78
CA LEU A 41 12.20 -33.91 -5.75
C LEU A 41 12.43 -32.42 -5.57
N ILE A 42 13.58 -31.91 -6.03
CA ILE A 42 13.89 -30.47 -6.04
C ILE A 42 14.50 -30.08 -7.41
N PRO A 43 14.33 -28.83 -7.86
CA PRO A 43 14.92 -28.36 -9.11
C PRO A 43 16.40 -27.96 -8.94
N PHE A 44 17.15 -27.90 -10.05
CA PHE A 44 18.60 -27.64 -10.06
C PHE A 44 18.98 -26.30 -9.41
N GLN A 45 18.13 -25.29 -9.52
CA GLN A 45 18.34 -23.98 -8.91
C GLN A 45 18.42 -24.06 -7.38
N ILE A 46 17.62 -24.93 -6.77
CA ILE A 46 17.62 -25.14 -5.30
C ILE A 46 18.88 -25.90 -4.89
N LEU A 47 19.33 -26.87 -5.69
CA LEU A 47 20.61 -27.55 -5.48
C LEU A 47 21.79 -26.56 -5.49
N GLN A 48 21.83 -25.65 -6.47
CA GLN A 48 22.89 -24.64 -6.57
C GLN A 48 22.87 -23.68 -5.37
N LYS A 49 21.69 -23.24 -4.95
CA LYS A 49 21.51 -22.31 -3.83
C LYS A 49 21.95 -22.92 -2.50
N VAL A 50 21.60 -24.18 -2.26
CA VAL A 50 22.00 -24.91 -1.05
C VAL A 50 23.51 -25.18 -1.04
N ASN A 51 24.09 -25.60 -2.17
CA ASN A 51 25.53 -25.90 -2.25
C ASN A 51 26.45 -24.67 -2.30
N ALA A 52 25.93 -23.48 -2.66
CA ALA A 52 26.69 -22.22 -2.62
C ALA A 52 26.81 -21.65 -1.19
N ALA A 53 26.02 -22.14 -0.24
CA ALA A 53 26.03 -21.64 1.13
C ALA A 53 27.19 -22.25 1.94
N VAL A 54 28.03 -21.39 2.52
CA VAL A 54 29.19 -21.77 3.34
C VAL A 54 28.76 -22.26 4.74
N ASN A 55 27.58 -21.83 5.22
CA ASN A 55 27.03 -22.18 6.53
C ASN A 55 25.61 -22.74 6.42
N THR A 56 25.27 -23.72 7.24
CA THR A 56 23.90 -24.25 7.40
C THR A 56 23.02 -23.22 8.10
N SER A 57 21.94 -22.78 7.47
CA SER A 57 20.95 -21.85 8.02
C SER A 57 19.56 -22.49 8.00
N ASP A 58 18.76 -22.28 9.04
CA ASP A 58 17.37 -22.75 9.12
C ASP A 58 16.51 -22.26 7.94
N ALA A 59 16.88 -21.13 7.34
CA ALA A 59 16.25 -20.60 6.14
C ALA A 59 16.46 -21.49 4.90
N LEU A 60 17.64 -22.11 4.76
CA LEU A 60 17.94 -23.04 3.66
C LEU A 60 17.18 -24.37 3.84
N ASN A 61 17.09 -24.84 5.08
CA ASN A 61 16.28 -26.02 5.40
C ASN A 61 14.80 -25.75 5.11
N LEU A 62 14.28 -24.58 5.49
CA LEU A 62 12.90 -24.19 5.19
C LEU A 62 12.63 -24.16 3.68
N GLU A 63 13.56 -23.63 2.90
CA GLU A 63 13.43 -23.57 1.45
C GLU A 63 13.42 -24.95 0.79
N LEU A 64 14.20 -25.91 1.29
CA LEU A 64 14.11 -27.32 0.89
C LEU A 64 12.73 -27.90 1.20
N ILE A 65 12.20 -27.66 2.41
CA ILE A 65 10.89 -28.15 2.83
C ILE A 65 9.75 -27.60 1.96
N ILE A 66 9.79 -26.30 1.61
CA ILE A 66 8.79 -25.68 0.74
C ILE A 66 8.78 -26.35 -0.64
N ASN A 67 9.95 -26.60 -1.21
CA ASN A 67 10.05 -27.28 -2.51
C ASN A 67 9.57 -28.74 -2.44
N LEU A 68 9.83 -29.45 -1.35
CA LEU A 68 9.33 -30.82 -1.14
C LEU A 68 7.81 -30.86 -1.01
N LEU A 69 7.22 -29.91 -0.28
CA LEU A 69 5.76 -29.76 -0.19
C LEU A 69 5.16 -29.51 -1.58
N GLN A 70 5.76 -28.64 -2.39
CA GLN A 70 5.31 -28.37 -3.75
C GLN A 70 5.45 -29.60 -4.68
N ALA A 71 6.53 -30.37 -4.53
CA ALA A 71 6.74 -31.61 -5.28
C ALA A 71 5.68 -32.68 -4.93
N VAL A 72 5.25 -32.77 -3.67
CA VAL A 72 4.20 -33.71 -3.22
C VAL A 72 2.79 -33.24 -3.61
N VAL A 73 2.54 -31.92 -3.64
CA VAL A 73 1.30 -31.36 -4.22
C VAL A 73 1.19 -31.71 -5.70
N THR A 74 2.32 -31.67 -6.42
CA THR A 74 2.36 -31.92 -7.86
C THR A 74 2.22 -33.41 -8.20
N ASP A 75 2.90 -34.29 -7.46
CA ASP A 75 2.79 -35.74 -7.59
C ASP A 75 2.87 -36.37 -6.19
N PRO A 76 1.76 -36.90 -5.64
CA PRO A 76 1.75 -37.55 -4.32
C PRO A 76 2.74 -38.72 -4.22
N GLY A 77 3.09 -39.38 -5.33
CA GLY A 77 4.10 -40.44 -5.37
C GLY A 77 5.50 -39.97 -4.95
N ASN A 78 5.76 -38.66 -5.02
CA ASN A 78 7.01 -38.06 -4.53
C ASN A 78 7.18 -38.19 -3.02
N PHE A 79 6.08 -38.33 -2.26
CA PHE A 79 6.15 -38.60 -0.82
C PHE A 79 6.86 -39.93 -0.52
N HIS A 80 6.57 -40.99 -1.28
CA HIS A 80 7.22 -42.28 -1.09
C HIS A 80 8.69 -42.28 -1.52
N LYS A 81 9.04 -41.53 -2.57
CA LYS A 81 10.44 -41.31 -2.98
C LYS A 81 11.21 -40.56 -1.89
N LEU A 82 10.59 -39.53 -1.30
CA LEU A 82 11.17 -38.78 -0.19
C LEU A 82 11.42 -39.71 1.02
N LEU A 83 10.45 -40.54 1.40
CA LEU A 83 10.63 -41.50 2.49
C LEU A 83 11.81 -42.45 2.27
N GLN A 84 11.97 -42.98 1.05
CA GLN A 84 13.11 -43.85 0.71
C GLN A 84 14.45 -43.14 0.86
N ILE A 85 14.54 -41.87 0.43
CA ILE A 85 15.77 -41.06 0.55
C ILE A 85 16.06 -40.80 2.04
N LEU A 86 15.07 -40.40 2.83
CA LEU A 86 15.25 -40.08 4.25
C LEU A 86 15.61 -41.31 5.10
N GLU A 87 15.17 -42.51 4.72
CA GLU A 87 15.52 -43.75 5.41
C GLU A 87 16.99 -44.16 5.25
N ASN A 88 17.65 -43.69 4.20
CA ASN A 88 19.06 -43.98 3.92
C ASN A 88 20.04 -42.96 4.56
N HIS A 89 19.51 -41.97 5.30
CA HIS A 89 20.26 -40.87 5.89
C HIS A 89 20.50 -41.04 7.41
N PRO A 90 21.22 -40.12 8.09
CA PRO A 90 21.54 -40.23 9.52
C PRO A 90 20.32 -40.42 10.43
N PRO A 91 20.51 -40.93 11.67
CA PRO A 91 19.42 -41.44 12.53
C PRO A 91 18.25 -40.49 12.77
N LEU A 92 18.49 -39.17 12.76
CA LEU A 92 17.46 -38.15 12.93
C LEU A 92 16.50 -38.07 11.73
N LEU A 93 17.01 -38.17 10.50
CA LEU A 93 16.18 -38.16 9.29
C LEU A 93 15.41 -39.48 9.13
N THR A 94 16.05 -40.61 9.48
CA THR A 94 15.36 -41.91 9.52
C THR A 94 14.24 -41.94 10.56
N ALA A 95 14.42 -41.31 11.73
CA ALA A 95 13.39 -41.22 12.76
C ALA A 95 12.17 -40.44 12.28
N VAL A 96 12.39 -39.30 11.62
CA VAL A 96 11.30 -38.51 11.01
C VAL A 96 10.61 -39.29 9.89
N ALA A 97 11.34 -40.03 9.06
CA ALA A 97 10.76 -40.87 8.01
C ALA A 97 9.87 -42.00 8.57
N LYS A 98 10.28 -42.63 9.67
CA LYS A 98 9.46 -43.65 10.37
C LYS A 98 8.19 -43.03 10.96
N GLU A 99 8.29 -41.87 11.59
CA GLU A 99 7.13 -41.15 12.12
C GLU A 99 6.14 -40.76 11.01
N MET A 100 6.65 -40.27 9.88
CA MET A 100 5.83 -39.98 8.69
C MET A 100 5.13 -41.23 8.14
N LYS A 101 5.78 -42.40 8.16
CA LYS A 101 5.13 -43.67 7.77
C LYS A 101 4.02 -44.07 8.74
N GLU A 102 4.23 -43.89 10.04
CA GLU A 102 3.21 -44.18 11.06
C GLU A 102 2.00 -43.24 10.96
N ASP A 103 2.24 -41.96 10.73
CA ASP A 103 1.19 -40.96 10.51
C ASP A 103 0.39 -41.25 9.23
N TYR A 104 1.08 -41.64 8.16
CA TYR A 104 0.44 -42.07 6.92
C TYR A 104 -0.43 -43.32 7.11
N ALA A 105 0.02 -44.28 7.92
CA ALA A 105 -0.77 -45.46 8.28
C ALA A 105 -2.00 -45.11 9.14
N LYS A 106 -1.87 -44.20 10.12
CA LYS A 106 -2.97 -43.76 10.99
C LYS A 106 -4.09 -43.05 10.20
N ILE A 107 -3.72 -42.18 9.27
CA ILE A 107 -4.69 -41.48 8.41
C ILE A 107 -5.33 -42.43 7.39
N SER A 108 -4.62 -43.48 6.99
CA SER A 108 -5.18 -44.54 6.14
C SER A 108 -6.21 -45.38 6.90
N CYS A 109 -6.05 -45.60 8.21
CA CYS A 109 -7.00 -46.34 9.05
C CYS A 109 -8.21 -45.50 9.52
N GLN A 110 -8.13 -44.17 9.55
CA GLN A 110 -9.20 -43.28 10.06
C GLN A 110 -10.36 -43.01 9.08
N VAL A 111 -10.29 -43.49 7.83
CA VAL A 111 -11.41 -43.34 6.87
C VAL A 111 -12.54 -44.35 7.12
N GLU A 112 -12.33 -45.37 7.96
CA GLU A 112 -13.29 -46.48 8.13
C GLU A 112 -14.18 -46.42 9.38
N SER A 113 -14.08 -45.43 10.27
CA SER A 113 -14.91 -45.44 11.49
C SER A 113 -15.16 -44.04 12.09
N GLN A 114 -16.39 -43.54 11.93
CA GLN A 114 -16.91 -42.33 12.57
C GLN A 114 -17.59 -42.65 13.93
N SER A 115 -17.23 -41.93 15.01
CA SER A 115 -18.14 -41.47 16.09
C SER A 115 -17.40 -40.63 17.15
N LEU A 116 -17.96 -39.47 17.51
CA LEU A 116 -17.64 -38.55 18.64
C LEU A 116 -18.09 -39.14 20.02
N PRO A 117 -17.80 -38.55 21.23
CA PRO A 117 -17.03 -37.33 21.60
C PRO A 117 -16.04 -37.45 22.82
N ASP A 118 -15.32 -36.35 23.09
CA ASP A 118 -14.75 -35.81 24.36
C ASP A 118 -13.74 -36.58 25.24
N SER A 119 -12.53 -36.01 25.39
CA SER A 119 -12.11 -35.24 26.59
C SER A 119 -10.58 -35.11 26.73
N SER A 120 -10.17 -33.95 27.23
CA SER A 120 -8.84 -33.40 27.54
C SER A 120 -7.79 -34.33 28.17
N LYS A 121 -6.51 -34.18 27.80
CA LYS A 121 -5.50 -33.38 28.55
C LYS A 121 -4.09 -33.50 27.97
N ASP A 122 -3.40 -32.38 28.07
CA ASP A 122 -2.08 -32.01 27.57
C ASP A 122 -0.91 -32.94 27.94
N LEU A 123 0.15 -32.89 27.12
CA LEU A 123 1.44 -32.35 27.57
C LEU A 123 2.32 -31.93 26.37
N SER A 124 2.91 -30.76 26.57
CA SER A 124 3.51 -29.78 25.68
C SER A 124 4.84 -30.14 25.02
N GLY A 125 5.13 -29.43 23.91
CA GLY A 125 6.50 -29.06 23.58
C GLY A 125 6.71 -28.51 22.16
N THR A 126 6.16 -27.34 21.82
CA THR A 126 6.35 -26.70 20.50
C THR A 126 6.65 -25.22 20.65
N VAL A 127 7.66 -24.73 19.90
CA VAL A 127 7.90 -23.31 19.67
C VAL A 127 6.72 -22.76 18.85
N GLN A 128 5.82 -22.08 19.55
CA GLN A 128 4.57 -21.54 19.03
C GLN A 128 4.84 -20.37 18.09
N GLN A 129 4.32 -20.50 16.87
CA GLN A 129 3.78 -19.37 16.14
C GLN A 129 2.60 -18.87 16.99
N LYS A 130 2.76 -17.76 17.72
CA LYS A 130 1.69 -17.19 18.56
C LYS A 130 0.66 -16.51 17.68
N THR A 131 -0.29 -17.29 17.20
CA THR A 131 -1.59 -16.81 16.76
C THR A 131 -2.33 -16.20 17.96
N ILE A 132 -3.04 -15.09 17.72
CA ILE A 132 -4.07 -14.63 18.64
C ILE A 132 -5.11 -15.74 18.69
N ASN A 133 -5.21 -16.48 19.80
CA ASN A 133 -6.31 -17.39 20.03
C ASN A 133 -7.55 -16.54 20.32
N VAL A 134 -8.26 -16.15 19.27
CA VAL A 134 -9.69 -15.94 19.33
C VAL A 134 -10.29 -17.23 19.88
N GLY A 135 -10.86 -17.15 21.07
CA GLY A 135 -11.40 -18.31 21.78
C GLY A 135 -12.24 -19.21 20.89
N TYR A 136 -12.13 -20.53 21.04
CA TYR A 136 -12.89 -21.51 20.23
C TYR A 136 -14.40 -21.22 20.29
N SER A 137 -14.85 -20.68 21.42
CA SER A 137 -16.20 -20.17 21.65
C SER A 137 -16.63 -19.08 20.65
N MET A 138 -15.79 -18.05 20.39
CA MET A 138 -16.10 -16.98 19.43
C MET A 138 -16.24 -17.48 18.00
N HIS A 139 -15.38 -18.42 17.58
CA HIS A 139 -15.45 -18.97 16.22
C HIS A 139 -16.73 -19.77 16.01
N ARG A 140 -17.15 -20.57 17.01
CA ARG A 140 -18.36 -21.38 16.97
C ARG A 140 -19.63 -20.51 16.92
N ASP A 141 -19.74 -19.51 17.79
CA ASP A 141 -20.95 -18.68 17.87
C ASP A 141 -21.08 -17.74 16.66
N PHE A 142 -19.95 -17.29 16.11
CA PHE A 142 -19.92 -16.57 14.83
C PHE A 142 -20.32 -17.47 13.65
N ALA A 143 -19.82 -18.71 13.61
CA ALA A 143 -20.20 -19.67 12.57
C ALA A 143 -21.69 -20.02 12.63
N ASP A 144 -22.26 -20.15 13.84
CA ASP A 144 -23.70 -20.34 14.06
C ASP A 144 -24.53 -19.14 13.55
N LEU A 145 -24.15 -17.91 13.90
CA LEU A 145 -24.85 -16.71 13.40
C LEU A 145 -24.74 -16.58 11.87
N ARG A 146 -23.59 -16.95 11.28
CA ARG A 146 -23.41 -16.99 9.82
C ARG A 146 -24.26 -18.07 9.17
N GLY A 147 -24.45 -19.21 9.83
CA GLY A 147 -25.42 -20.24 9.46
C GLY A 147 -26.83 -19.67 9.40
N LYS A 148 -27.26 -19.00 10.48
CA LYS A 148 -28.59 -18.37 10.60
C LYS A 148 -28.85 -17.26 9.58
N LEU A 149 -27.83 -16.51 9.16
CA LEU A 149 -27.97 -15.58 8.02
C LEU A 149 -28.20 -16.33 6.71
N GLY A 150 -27.52 -17.47 6.53
CA GLY A 150 -27.75 -18.38 5.41
C GLY A 150 -29.18 -18.91 5.39
N ASP A 151 -29.71 -19.30 6.56
CA ASP A 151 -31.08 -19.78 6.74
C ASP A 151 -32.10 -18.67 6.45
N LEU A 152 -31.89 -17.44 6.98
CA LEU A 152 -32.73 -16.27 6.67
C LEU A 152 -32.85 -16.04 5.16
N VAL A 153 -31.73 -16.03 4.43
CA VAL A 153 -31.74 -15.81 2.97
C VAL A 153 -32.49 -16.95 2.28
N TYR A 154 -32.28 -18.19 2.71
CA TYR A 154 -32.93 -19.37 2.15
C TYR A 154 -34.44 -19.36 2.39
N ASP A 155 -34.88 -19.02 3.61
CA ASP A 155 -36.29 -19.02 3.98
C ASP A 155 -37.06 -17.89 3.28
N ILE A 156 -36.48 -16.70 3.16
CA ILE A 156 -37.08 -15.61 2.37
C ILE A 156 -37.17 -15.99 0.89
N LYS A 157 -36.12 -16.60 0.32
CA LYS A 157 -36.18 -17.13 -1.05
C LYS A 157 -37.33 -18.11 -1.22
N LYS A 158 -37.47 -19.07 -0.29
CA LYS A 158 -38.53 -20.07 -0.33
C LYS A 158 -39.92 -19.43 -0.24
N LYS A 159 -40.10 -18.41 0.61
CA LYS A 159 -41.35 -17.63 0.68
C LYS A 159 -41.66 -16.87 -0.60
N VAL A 160 -40.63 -16.35 -1.28
CA VAL A 160 -40.80 -15.72 -2.60
C VAL A 160 -41.26 -16.75 -3.64
N GLU A 161 -40.69 -17.95 -3.62
CA GLU A 161 -41.07 -19.05 -4.53
C GLU A 161 -42.49 -19.58 -4.23
N GLU A 162 -42.87 -19.75 -2.96
CA GLU A 162 -44.21 -20.16 -2.52
C GLU A 162 -45.29 -19.12 -2.88
N ALA A 163 -44.94 -17.84 -2.86
CA ALA A 163 -45.83 -16.75 -3.28
C ALA A 163 -45.94 -16.61 -4.82
N HIS A 164 -45.25 -17.46 -5.59
CA HIS A 164 -45.23 -17.44 -7.05
C HIS A 164 -44.87 -16.08 -7.66
N ILE A 165 -43.97 -15.33 -7.02
CA ILE A 165 -43.55 -14.00 -7.46
C ILE A 165 -42.64 -14.13 -8.69
N ASN A 166 -42.82 -13.24 -9.66
CA ASN A 166 -42.00 -13.24 -10.86
C ASN A 166 -40.55 -12.86 -10.53
N ILE A 167 -39.59 -13.57 -11.13
CA ILE A 167 -38.17 -13.30 -10.98
C ILE A 167 -37.79 -11.87 -11.39
N ASN A 168 -38.44 -11.31 -12.42
CA ASN A 168 -38.19 -9.95 -12.87
C ASN A 168 -38.69 -8.91 -11.86
N ASP A 169 -39.82 -9.14 -11.22
CA ASP A 169 -40.33 -8.24 -10.18
C ASP A 169 -39.36 -8.19 -8.99
N VAL A 170 -38.78 -9.34 -8.60
CA VAL A 170 -37.75 -9.39 -7.55
C VAL A 170 -36.49 -8.64 -7.97
N LYS A 171 -36.02 -8.84 -9.21
CA LYS A 171 -34.86 -8.11 -9.76
C LYS A 171 -35.10 -6.61 -9.78
N ASP A 172 -36.29 -6.16 -10.16
CA ASP A 172 -36.64 -4.75 -10.24
C ASP A 172 -36.71 -4.10 -8.86
N VAL A 173 -37.26 -4.80 -7.86
CA VAL A 173 -37.23 -4.33 -6.46
C VAL A 173 -35.80 -4.24 -5.93
N ILE A 174 -34.93 -5.19 -6.31
CA ILE A 174 -33.52 -5.15 -5.91
C ILE A 174 -32.81 -3.96 -6.58
N ARG A 175 -32.93 -3.80 -7.90
CA ARG A 175 -32.33 -2.67 -8.65
C ARG A 175 -32.82 -1.31 -8.19
N TYR A 176 -34.09 -1.20 -7.83
CA TYR A 176 -34.66 0.05 -7.32
C TYR A 176 -34.08 0.43 -5.95
N HIS A 177 -33.68 -0.55 -5.15
CA HIS A 177 -33.17 -0.33 -3.80
C HIS A 177 -31.65 -0.40 -3.68
N ASP A 178 -30.95 -0.86 -4.71
CA ASP A 178 -29.49 -0.88 -4.81
C ASP A 178 -29.07 -0.66 -6.29
N PRO A 179 -28.57 0.55 -6.64
CA PRO A 179 -28.26 0.92 -8.01
C PRO A 179 -26.87 0.47 -8.49
N ASP A 180 -26.20 -0.46 -7.79
CA ASP A 180 -24.90 -0.98 -8.22
C ASP A 180 -24.98 -1.65 -9.60
N GLU A 181 -24.16 -1.15 -10.54
CA GLU A 181 -24.21 -1.54 -11.96
C GLU A 181 -23.71 -2.98 -12.17
N LYS A 182 -22.73 -3.42 -11.37
CA LYS A 182 -22.22 -4.81 -11.41
C LYS A 182 -23.26 -5.81 -10.91
N CYS A 183 -23.93 -5.50 -9.79
CA CYS A 183 -25.06 -6.26 -9.28
C CYS A 183 -26.21 -6.27 -10.30
N SER A 184 -26.48 -5.15 -10.96
CA SER A 184 -27.54 -5.03 -11.96
C SER A 184 -27.32 -5.90 -13.20
N ILE A 185 -26.08 -5.99 -13.69
CA ILE A 185 -25.69 -6.89 -14.79
C ILE A 185 -25.84 -8.36 -14.37
N GLN A 186 -25.33 -8.73 -13.19
CA GLN A 186 -25.44 -10.11 -12.70
C GLN A 186 -26.89 -10.52 -12.42
N LEU A 187 -27.72 -9.60 -11.92
CA LEU A 187 -29.16 -9.80 -11.79
C LEU A 187 -29.83 -9.93 -13.15
N GLN A 188 -29.37 -9.21 -14.18
CA GLN A 188 -29.90 -9.37 -15.54
C GLN A 188 -29.63 -10.77 -16.09
N GLU A 189 -28.43 -11.28 -15.89
CA GLU A 189 -27.99 -12.61 -16.34
C GLU A 189 -28.59 -13.76 -15.53
N ALA A 190 -29.00 -13.51 -14.28
CA ALA A 190 -29.54 -14.52 -13.39
C ALA A 190 -30.79 -15.19 -13.98
N ARG A 191 -30.74 -16.51 -14.19
CA ARG A 191 -31.81 -17.24 -14.91
C ARG A 191 -32.91 -17.79 -14.00
N ASP A 192 -32.64 -17.88 -12.70
CA ASP A 192 -33.53 -18.46 -11.71
C ASP A 192 -33.43 -17.74 -10.36
N MET A 193 -34.39 -17.99 -9.47
CA MET A 193 -34.42 -17.40 -8.13
C MET A 193 -33.21 -17.79 -7.28
N SER A 194 -32.59 -18.95 -7.53
CA SER A 194 -31.39 -19.36 -6.78
C SER A 194 -30.20 -18.46 -7.09
N GLN A 195 -30.01 -18.11 -8.36
CA GLN A 195 -28.95 -17.19 -8.80
C GLN A 195 -29.19 -15.77 -8.27
N VAL A 196 -30.44 -15.28 -8.30
CA VAL A 196 -30.80 -13.98 -7.73
C VAL A 196 -30.49 -13.93 -6.23
N PHE A 197 -30.92 -14.94 -5.46
CA PHE A 197 -30.69 -14.97 -4.02
C PHE A 197 -29.24 -15.31 -3.64
N PHE A 198 -28.46 -15.90 -4.54
CA PHE A 198 -27.01 -16.02 -4.38
C PHE A 198 -26.33 -14.65 -4.44
N ILE A 199 -26.73 -13.79 -5.38
CA ILE A 199 -26.26 -12.39 -5.46
C ILE A 199 -26.70 -11.62 -4.20
N VAL A 200 -27.96 -11.75 -3.80
CA VAL A 200 -28.48 -11.14 -2.56
C VAL A 200 -27.66 -11.56 -1.34
N ARG A 201 -27.33 -12.85 -1.20
CA ARG A 201 -26.52 -13.36 -0.10
C ARG A 201 -25.10 -12.81 -0.08
N THR A 202 -24.46 -12.76 -1.24
CA THR A 202 -23.01 -12.53 -1.35
C THR A 202 -22.63 -11.06 -1.48
N GLN A 203 -23.54 -10.22 -2.00
CA GLN A 203 -23.24 -8.83 -2.31
C GLN A 203 -24.15 -7.84 -1.58
N LEU A 204 -25.38 -8.25 -1.24
CA LEU A 204 -26.39 -7.33 -0.68
C LEU A 204 -26.70 -7.57 0.80
N CYS A 205 -26.25 -8.70 1.35
CA CYS A 205 -26.45 -9.06 2.75
C CYS A 205 -25.13 -9.17 3.51
N SER A 206 -25.14 -8.72 4.75
CA SER A 206 -24.10 -8.99 5.75
C SER A 206 -24.76 -9.35 7.08
N LEU A 207 -23.97 -9.78 8.07
CA LEU A 207 -24.48 -10.14 9.40
C LEU A 207 -25.29 -9.01 10.07
N CYS A 208 -24.98 -7.76 9.72
CA CYS A 208 -25.62 -6.58 10.28
C CYS A 208 -26.45 -5.78 9.28
N ASN A 209 -26.50 -6.20 8.02
CA ASN A 209 -27.34 -5.58 7.00
C ASN A 209 -28.07 -6.65 6.18
N CYS A 210 -29.32 -6.91 6.53
CA CYS A 210 -30.25 -7.71 5.74
C CYS A 210 -31.45 -6.86 5.25
N SER A 211 -31.26 -5.55 5.14
CA SER A 211 -32.34 -4.60 4.84
C SER A 211 -33.02 -4.88 3.49
N ILE A 212 -32.29 -5.42 2.52
CA ILE A 212 -32.86 -5.83 1.23
C ILE A 212 -33.89 -6.96 1.40
N LEU A 213 -33.65 -7.92 2.29
CA LEU A 213 -34.61 -9.01 2.58
C LEU A 213 -35.86 -8.47 3.29
N GLN A 214 -35.70 -7.48 4.15
CA GLN A 214 -36.83 -6.78 4.78
C GLN A 214 -37.69 -6.04 3.75
N LYS A 215 -37.05 -5.34 2.83
CA LYS A 215 -37.73 -4.64 1.72
C LYS A 215 -38.47 -5.63 0.82
N LEU A 216 -37.86 -6.76 0.47
CA LEU A 216 -38.51 -7.82 -0.32
C LEU A 216 -39.73 -8.41 0.42
N ALA A 217 -39.56 -8.79 1.69
CA ALA A 217 -40.65 -9.33 2.51
C ALA A 217 -41.84 -8.38 2.60
N LYS A 218 -41.57 -7.09 2.84
CA LYS A 218 -42.61 -6.05 2.94
C LYS A 218 -43.25 -5.73 1.60
N ARG A 219 -42.45 -5.60 0.53
CA ARG A 219 -42.93 -5.23 -0.81
C ARG A 219 -43.87 -6.28 -1.40
N PHE A 220 -43.55 -7.55 -1.18
CA PHE A 220 -44.33 -8.67 -1.71
C PHE A 220 -45.32 -9.27 -0.70
N ASN A 221 -45.43 -8.69 0.50
CA ASN A 221 -46.30 -9.19 1.57
C ASN A 221 -46.12 -10.69 1.82
N LEU A 222 -44.86 -11.12 1.96
CA LEU A 222 -44.52 -12.54 2.10
C LEU A 222 -45.10 -13.10 3.40
N GLN A 223 -45.84 -14.20 3.29
CA GLN A 223 -46.36 -14.91 4.46
C GLN A 223 -45.22 -15.37 5.36
N ASP A 224 -45.32 -15.07 6.67
CA ASP A 224 -44.29 -15.30 7.68
C ASP A 224 -42.95 -14.54 7.47
N GLY A 225 -42.83 -13.69 6.45
CA GLY A 225 -41.58 -12.97 6.14
C GLY A 225 -41.09 -12.10 7.31
N GLU A 226 -42.01 -11.38 7.97
CA GLU A 226 -41.71 -10.57 9.15
C GLU A 226 -41.25 -11.43 10.34
N ARG A 227 -41.87 -12.62 10.54
CA ARG A 227 -41.48 -13.55 11.59
C ARG A 227 -40.05 -14.07 11.37
N ILE A 228 -39.73 -14.50 10.15
CA ILE A 228 -38.39 -15.02 9.79
C ILE A 228 -37.31 -13.94 10.00
N ILE A 229 -37.60 -12.69 9.61
CA ILE A 229 -36.70 -11.56 9.84
C ILE A 229 -36.51 -11.31 11.34
N GLN A 230 -37.59 -11.32 12.12
CA GLN A 230 -37.54 -11.12 13.57
C GLN A 230 -36.76 -12.23 14.28
N GLU A 231 -36.86 -13.48 13.83
CA GLU A 231 -36.07 -14.61 14.36
C GLU A 231 -34.56 -14.39 14.16
N TYR A 232 -34.15 -13.93 12.98
CA TYR A 232 -32.75 -13.57 12.73
C TYR A 232 -32.31 -12.34 13.53
N GLU A 233 -33.14 -11.29 13.62
CA GLU A 233 -32.86 -10.10 14.44
C GLU A 233 -32.72 -10.46 15.92
N PHE A 234 -33.53 -11.39 16.42
CA PHE A 234 -33.42 -11.94 17.78
C PHE A 234 -32.11 -12.74 17.96
N ALA A 235 -31.72 -13.57 16.99
CA ALA A 235 -30.45 -14.28 17.03
C ALA A 235 -29.25 -13.32 17.03
N LYS A 236 -29.31 -12.26 16.22
CA LYS A 236 -28.30 -11.18 16.16
C LYS A 236 -28.19 -10.46 17.50
N GLU A 237 -29.32 -10.10 18.12
CA GLU A 237 -29.33 -9.45 19.43
C GLU A 237 -28.84 -10.40 20.54
N ASN A 238 -29.18 -11.69 20.49
CA ASN A 238 -28.66 -12.66 21.44
C ASN A 238 -27.14 -12.84 21.32
N TYR A 239 -26.62 -12.91 20.10
CA TYR A 239 -25.17 -12.93 19.86
C TYR A 239 -24.50 -11.66 20.40
N ARG A 240 -25.09 -10.49 20.17
CA ARG A 240 -24.63 -9.23 20.74
C ARG A 240 -24.64 -9.24 22.28
N ARG A 241 -25.68 -9.78 22.91
CA ARG A 241 -25.75 -9.92 24.38
C ARG A 241 -24.71 -10.92 24.91
N LEU A 242 -24.45 -12.00 24.18
CA LEU A 242 -23.44 -12.99 24.51
C LEU A 242 -22.04 -12.39 24.53
N LEU A 243 -21.68 -11.59 23.51
CA LEU A 243 -20.41 -10.85 23.44
C LEU A 243 -20.18 -9.91 24.64
N THR A 244 -21.26 -9.48 25.28
CA THR A 244 -21.22 -8.58 26.44
C THR A 244 -21.41 -9.30 27.78
N SER A 245 -21.56 -10.63 27.77
CA SER A 245 -21.85 -11.39 28.98
C SER A 245 -20.59 -11.64 29.82
N SER A 246 -20.76 -11.64 31.14
CA SER A 246 -19.67 -11.99 32.07
C SER A 246 -19.21 -13.44 31.88
N SER A 247 -20.14 -14.36 31.57
CA SER A 247 -19.82 -15.75 31.26
C SER A 247 -18.88 -15.90 30.05
N PHE A 248 -19.09 -15.09 29.02
CA PHE A 248 -18.24 -15.07 27.83
C PHE A 248 -16.85 -14.49 28.12
N ALA A 249 -16.78 -13.41 28.91
CA ALA A 249 -15.51 -12.86 29.37
C ALA A 249 -14.72 -13.87 30.22
N ASP A 250 -15.41 -14.66 31.05
CA ASP A 250 -14.78 -15.70 31.88
C ASP A 250 -14.34 -16.92 31.06
N GLU A 251 -15.03 -17.25 29.96
CA GLU A 251 -14.61 -18.29 29.02
C GLU A 251 -13.35 -17.87 28.25
N LEU A 252 -13.32 -16.65 27.71
CA LEU A 252 -12.12 -16.07 27.08
C LEU A 252 -10.91 -16.01 28.03
N ARG A 253 -11.14 -15.69 29.31
CA ARG A 253 -10.08 -15.70 30.34
C ARG A 253 -9.55 -17.11 30.62
N LYS A 254 -10.38 -18.14 30.57
CA LYS A 254 -9.96 -19.54 30.75
C LYS A 254 -9.19 -20.07 29.53
N GLU A 255 -9.61 -19.71 28.33
CA GLU A 255 -8.97 -20.12 27.07
C GLU A 255 -7.63 -19.41 26.82
N SER A 256 -7.41 -18.23 27.39
CA SER A 256 -6.21 -17.41 27.15
C SER A 256 -4.97 -17.75 27.99
N GLN A 257 -5.04 -18.70 28.94
CA GLN A 257 -3.92 -19.24 29.75
C GLN A 257 -2.66 -18.36 29.86
N PHE A 258 -2.69 -17.25 30.63
CA PHE A 258 -1.49 -16.44 30.91
C PHE A 258 -0.97 -16.61 32.34
N PRO A 259 0.37 -16.69 32.53
CA PRO A 259 0.99 -16.63 33.85
C PRO A 259 0.82 -15.23 34.48
N SER A 260 0.70 -15.20 35.81
CA SER A 260 0.42 -14.06 36.69
C SER A 260 1.36 -12.85 36.65
N ASN A 261 2.29 -12.79 35.68
CA ASN A 261 3.41 -11.85 35.66
C ASN A 261 3.34 -10.85 34.49
N ALA A 262 2.26 -10.84 33.70
CA ALA A 262 2.04 -9.82 32.67
C ALA A 262 1.45 -8.55 33.29
N LYS A 263 2.11 -7.40 33.08
CA LYS A 263 1.74 -6.10 33.70
C LYS A 263 1.51 -4.95 32.71
N GLY A 264 1.38 -5.20 31.40
CA GLY A 264 0.96 -4.19 30.43
C GLY A 264 -0.50 -4.38 30.06
N ILE A 265 -1.40 -3.52 30.55
CA ILE A 265 -2.82 -3.52 30.14
C ILE A 265 -3.02 -2.41 29.11
N ILE A 266 -3.55 -2.76 27.95
CA ILE A 266 -3.98 -1.83 26.91
C ILE A 266 -5.49 -1.76 26.95
N VAL A 267 -6.03 -0.56 27.05
CA VAL A 267 -7.46 -0.29 27.02
C VAL A 267 -7.75 0.58 25.80
N LEU A 268 -8.43 0.01 24.82
CA LEU A 268 -8.86 0.73 23.62
C LEU A 268 -10.38 0.87 23.67
N LYS A 269 -10.92 2.10 23.67
CA LYS A 269 -12.35 2.41 23.75
C LYS A 269 -12.80 3.13 22.48
N LEU A 270 -13.67 2.48 21.72
CA LEU A 270 -14.23 2.98 20.45
C LEU A 270 -15.63 3.60 20.67
N LYS A 271 -15.83 4.91 20.40
CA LYS A 271 -17.16 5.56 20.45
C LYS A 271 -17.81 5.43 19.06
N TRP A 272 -18.99 4.80 18.99
CA TRP A 272 -19.62 4.38 17.72
C TRP A 272 -20.84 5.23 17.35
N PRO A 273 -20.78 6.04 16.27
CA PRO A 273 -21.99 6.49 15.59
C PRO A 273 -22.01 6.02 14.12
N SER A 274 -23.02 5.22 13.80
CA SER A 274 -23.60 4.99 12.46
C SER A 274 -22.67 4.60 11.29
N VAL A 275 -21.99 3.45 11.37
CA VAL A 275 -21.65 2.63 10.18
C VAL A 275 -21.86 1.15 10.55
N LYS A 276 -21.98 0.28 9.55
CA LYS A 276 -22.17 -1.18 9.63
C LYS A 276 -21.05 -1.82 10.49
N SER A 277 -21.40 -2.82 11.31
CA SER A 277 -20.59 -3.46 12.36
C SER A 277 -19.16 -3.90 11.99
N LEU A 278 -18.22 -3.74 12.94
CA LEU A 278 -16.87 -4.32 12.91
C LEU A 278 -16.88 -5.80 13.36
N THR A 279 -16.30 -6.69 12.57
CA THR A 279 -16.07 -8.12 12.86
C THR A 279 -14.80 -8.32 13.70
N VAL A 280 -14.67 -9.48 14.38
CA VAL A 280 -13.44 -9.86 15.10
C VAL A 280 -12.22 -9.86 14.16
N LEU A 281 -12.41 -10.26 12.91
CA LEU A 281 -11.36 -10.23 11.89
C LEU A 281 -10.96 -8.80 11.52
N GLU A 282 -11.92 -7.89 11.39
CA GLU A 282 -11.63 -6.48 11.12
C GLU A 282 -10.99 -5.81 12.35
N PHE A 283 -11.39 -6.18 13.57
CA PHE A 283 -10.71 -5.77 14.79
C PHE A 283 -9.27 -6.31 14.84
N GLU A 284 -9.04 -7.58 14.49
CA GLU A 284 -7.70 -8.14 14.35
C GLU A 284 -6.87 -7.39 13.31
N ASN A 285 -7.46 -7.04 12.17
CA ASN A 285 -6.77 -6.29 11.13
C ASN A 285 -6.41 -4.89 11.62
N ILE A 286 -7.28 -4.21 12.38
CA ILE A 286 -6.96 -2.93 13.02
C ILE A 286 -5.80 -3.09 14.01
N ILE A 287 -5.82 -4.11 14.87
CA ILE A 287 -4.74 -4.33 15.84
C ILE A 287 -3.43 -4.74 15.13
N LYS A 288 -3.49 -5.50 14.03
CA LYS A 288 -2.34 -5.81 13.16
C LYS A 288 -1.78 -4.57 12.50
N GLU A 289 -2.64 -3.71 11.97
CA GLU A 289 -2.26 -2.48 11.27
C GLU A 289 -1.61 -1.48 12.24
N VAL A 290 -2.18 -1.34 13.45
CA VAL A 290 -1.69 -0.39 14.45
C VAL A 290 -0.41 -0.88 15.13
N PHE A 291 -0.33 -2.17 15.47
CA PHE A 291 0.75 -2.70 16.31
C PHE A 291 1.76 -3.55 15.54
N SER A 292 1.61 -3.69 14.22
CA SER A 292 2.52 -4.44 13.33
C SER A 292 2.88 -5.79 13.95
N GLU A 293 4.13 -6.23 13.88
CA GLU A 293 4.63 -7.49 14.45
C GLU A 293 4.40 -7.63 15.97
N LEU A 294 4.21 -6.54 16.72
CA LEU A 294 3.98 -6.58 18.16
C LEU A 294 2.56 -7.00 18.55
N TYR A 295 1.63 -7.02 17.59
CA TYR A 295 0.26 -7.51 17.80
C TYR A 295 0.21 -8.96 18.31
N CYS A 296 1.21 -9.79 17.98
CA CYS A 296 1.28 -11.19 18.41
C CYS A 296 1.49 -11.36 19.92
N TYR A 297 1.85 -10.28 20.62
CA TYR A 297 1.95 -10.23 22.08
C TYR A 297 0.68 -9.73 22.76
N MET A 298 -0.37 -9.44 21.99
CA MET A 298 -1.62 -8.84 22.47
C MET A 298 -2.74 -9.87 22.48
N HIS A 299 -3.50 -9.94 23.57
CA HIS A 299 -4.58 -10.92 23.76
C HIS A 299 -5.88 -10.25 24.19
N LEU A 300 -6.99 -10.55 23.53
CA LEU A 300 -8.31 -9.99 23.86
C LEU A 300 -8.89 -10.63 25.13
N LEU A 301 -9.04 -9.84 26.19
CA LEU A 301 -9.54 -10.34 27.49
C LEU A 301 -11.03 -10.06 27.77
N LYS A 302 -11.58 -8.96 27.24
CA LYS A 302 -12.96 -8.54 27.52
C LYS A 302 -13.48 -7.59 26.42
N VAL A 303 -14.78 -7.64 26.15
CA VAL A 303 -15.55 -6.71 25.32
C VAL A 303 -16.76 -6.21 26.12
N GLU A 304 -17.07 -4.90 26.06
CA GLU A 304 -18.18 -4.28 26.81
C GLU A 304 -19.23 -3.66 25.87
N PRO A 305 -20.50 -3.52 26.29
CA PRO A 305 -21.56 -2.93 25.46
C PRO A 305 -21.42 -1.41 25.26
N GLY A 306 -21.78 -0.93 24.05
CA GLY A 306 -21.91 0.51 23.76
C GLY A 306 -20.60 1.22 23.39
N SER A 307 -19.47 0.55 23.56
CA SER A 307 -18.14 0.93 23.08
C SER A 307 -17.29 -0.35 23.09
N ILE A 308 -16.54 -0.68 22.03
CA ILE A 308 -15.61 -1.82 22.15
C ILE A 308 -14.46 -1.36 23.05
N ILE A 309 -14.49 -1.81 24.30
CA ILE A 309 -13.39 -1.64 25.26
C ILE A 309 -12.58 -2.92 25.24
N ALA A 310 -11.51 -2.95 24.44
CA ALA A 310 -10.62 -4.10 24.37
C ALA A 310 -9.52 -3.97 25.42
N THR A 311 -9.48 -4.92 26.36
CA THR A 311 -8.36 -5.07 27.28
C THR A 311 -7.35 -6.04 26.68
N LEU A 312 -6.18 -5.54 26.26
CA LEU A 312 -5.10 -6.36 25.70
C LEU A 312 -3.95 -6.46 26.70
N CYS A 313 -3.53 -7.68 27.02
CA CYS A 313 -2.40 -7.89 27.93
C CYS A 313 -1.11 -8.11 27.14
N ALA A 314 -0.10 -7.28 27.37
CA ALA A 314 1.22 -7.36 26.77
C ALA A 314 2.33 -7.37 27.84
N PRO A 315 3.53 -7.94 27.54
CA PRO A 315 4.69 -7.86 28.44
C PRO A 315 5.12 -6.41 28.71
N GLU A 316 5.48 -6.08 29.95
CA GLU A 316 5.85 -4.72 30.36
C GLU A 316 6.99 -4.12 29.52
N LYS A 317 7.94 -4.96 29.08
CA LYS A 317 9.07 -4.57 28.24
C LYS A 317 8.68 -4.08 26.83
N VAL A 318 7.49 -4.44 26.34
CA VAL A 318 7.02 -4.02 25.00
C VAL A 318 6.02 -2.86 25.06
N THR A 319 5.55 -2.47 26.24
CA THR A 319 4.59 -1.37 26.44
C THR A 319 5.06 -0.06 25.81
N GLY A 320 6.33 0.30 25.95
CA GLY A 320 6.89 1.53 25.35
C GLY A 320 6.88 1.52 23.82
N ALA A 321 7.14 0.36 23.21
CA ALA A 321 7.08 0.20 21.76
C ALA A 321 5.63 0.24 21.24
N LEU A 322 4.69 -0.35 21.99
CA LEU A 322 3.26 -0.29 21.68
C LEU A 322 2.72 1.15 21.75
N VAL A 323 3.14 1.96 22.73
CA VAL A 323 2.81 3.39 22.80
C VAL A 323 3.35 4.15 21.58
N ALA A 324 4.59 3.89 21.18
CA ALA A 324 5.21 4.56 20.03
C ALA A 324 4.48 4.23 18.72
N LEU A 325 4.08 2.96 18.52
CA LEU A 325 3.32 2.54 17.35
C LEU A 325 1.91 3.15 17.34
N ALA A 326 1.21 3.12 18.47
CA ALA A 326 -0.10 3.74 18.58
C ALA A 326 -0.07 5.26 18.30
N LYS A 327 0.97 5.97 18.75
CA LYS A 327 1.16 7.40 18.45
C LYS A 327 1.43 7.67 16.96
N ARG A 328 2.13 6.76 16.28
CA ARG A 328 2.39 6.87 14.83
C ARG A 328 1.12 6.62 14.01
N SER A 329 0.25 5.75 14.51
CA SER A 329 -1.03 5.43 13.86
C SER A 329 -2.19 6.29 14.37
N ILE A 330 -1.92 7.44 15.00
CA ILE A 330 -2.98 8.25 15.63
C ILE A 330 -3.98 8.82 14.61
N VAL A 331 -3.53 9.16 13.40
CA VAL A 331 -4.41 9.62 12.31
C VAL A 331 -5.34 8.48 11.88
N TYR A 332 -4.80 7.29 11.62
CA TYR A 332 -5.59 6.09 11.32
C TYR A 332 -6.56 5.72 12.45
N LEU A 333 -6.12 5.81 13.70
CA LEU A 333 -6.97 5.57 14.87
C LEU A 333 -8.11 6.59 14.99
N ASN A 334 -7.85 7.87 14.67
CA ASN A 334 -8.86 8.91 14.60
C ASN A 334 -9.83 8.69 13.42
N ASP A 335 -9.33 8.22 12.27
CA ASP A 335 -10.14 7.92 11.08
C ASP A 335 -11.15 6.79 11.34
N ILE A 336 -10.78 5.79 12.15
CA ILE A 336 -11.70 4.76 12.64
C ILE A 336 -12.48 5.18 13.91
N ARG A 337 -12.41 6.47 14.28
CA ARG A 337 -13.11 7.10 15.41
C ARG A 337 -12.78 6.49 16.78
N VAL A 338 -11.51 6.12 17.01
CA VAL A 338 -11.01 5.79 18.35
C VAL A 338 -10.95 7.08 19.18
N THR A 339 -11.85 7.21 20.15
CA THR A 339 -11.89 8.41 21.01
C THR A 339 -11.02 8.27 22.26
N TRP A 340 -10.62 7.03 22.61
CA TRP A 340 -9.83 6.78 23.81
C TRP A 340 -8.92 5.57 23.62
N LEU A 341 -7.62 5.76 23.85
CA LEU A 341 -6.60 4.71 23.85
C LEU A 341 -5.62 4.91 24.99
N LYS A 342 -5.54 3.94 25.91
CA LYS A 342 -4.57 3.88 27.01
C LYS A 342 -3.71 2.62 26.89
N ILE A 343 -2.40 2.75 27.02
CA ILE A 343 -1.45 1.62 27.01
C ILE A 343 -0.59 1.69 28.29
N GLY A 344 -0.73 0.70 29.17
CA GLY A 344 -0.18 0.76 30.52
C GLY A 344 -0.73 1.96 31.27
N GLU A 345 0.14 2.82 31.78
CA GLU A 345 -0.24 4.10 32.39
C GLU A 345 -0.26 5.29 31.42
N THR A 346 0.05 5.08 30.14
CA THR A 346 0.15 6.17 29.16
C THR A 346 -1.14 6.30 28.34
N SER A 347 -1.83 7.44 28.46
CA SER A 347 -2.88 7.84 27.51
C SER A 347 -2.24 8.24 26.17
N VAL A 348 -2.72 7.62 25.09
CA VAL A 348 -2.30 7.92 23.71
C VAL A 348 -3.34 8.80 23.01
N ILE A 349 -4.64 8.54 23.25
CA ILE A 349 -5.77 9.34 22.79
C ILE A 349 -6.69 9.55 24.01
N ASP A 350 -7.05 10.80 24.28
CA ASP A 350 -7.88 11.19 25.42
C ASP A 350 -8.86 12.29 24.96
N ASP A 351 -9.92 11.89 24.24
CA ASP A 351 -11.00 12.79 23.86
C ASP A 351 -12.08 12.73 24.94
N ILE A 352 -12.00 13.65 25.90
CA ILE A 352 -12.95 13.74 27.01
C ILE A 352 -14.22 14.41 26.48
N ASP A 353 -15.16 13.58 26.03
CA ASP A 353 -16.57 13.92 26.14
C ASP A 353 -17.36 12.70 26.64
N ASP A 354 -18.01 12.90 27.79
CA ASP A 354 -18.70 11.95 28.67
C ASP A 354 -17.82 11.10 29.62
N THR A 355 -17.26 11.76 30.64
CA THR A 355 -16.95 11.09 31.93
C THR A 355 -17.72 11.73 33.07
N GLU A 356 -19.04 11.59 33.08
CA GLU A 356 -19.76 11.49 34.36
C GLU A 356 -20.31 10.07 34.49
N LYS A 357 -19.96 9.43 35.62
CA LYS A 357 -20.22 8.03 36.02
C LYS A 357 -19.17 7.03 35.56
N LEU A 358 -17.96 7.13 36.12
CA LEU A 358 -17.19 5.97 36.62
C LEU A 358 -16.04 6.43 37.55
N SER A 359 -16.25 7.50 38.32
CA SER A 359 -15.38 7.91 39.43
C SER A 359 -16.01 7.49 40.75
N GLN A 360 -16.23 6.19 40.94
CA GLN A 360 -16.57 5.58 42.22
C GLN A 360 -16.42 4.07 42.09
N VAL A 361 -15.19 3.58 42.16
CA VAL A 361 -14.76 2.38 42.90
C VAL A 361 -13.22 2.35 42.82
N ALA A 362 -12.59 2.30 44.00
CA ALA A 362 -11.17 2.03 44.25
C ALA A 362 -10.16 3.19 44.11
N ILE A 363 -10.24 4.19 45.01
CA ILE A 363 -9.09 4.58 45.84
C ILE A 363 -9.63 4.88 47.25
N GLU A 364 -9.63 3.86 48.11
CA GLU A 364 -9.45 4.06 49.54
C GLU A 364 -8.05 3.52 49.90
N GLN A 365 -7.33 4.29 50.71
CA GLN A 365 -6.04 4.00 51.37
C GLN A 365 -4.83 4.11 50.42
N ASP A 366 -3.87 5.03 50.55
CA ASP A 366 -3.40 5.81 51.70
C ASP A 366 -2.77 7.15 51.26
N LYS A 367 -3.09 8.20 52.03
CA LYS A 367 -2.22 9.38 52.30
C LYS A 367 -1.89 9.29 53.80
N PRO A 368 -0.80 9.89 54.34
CA PRO A 368 -0.19 11.16 53.93
C PRO A 368 1.36 11.05 53.88
N SER A 369 2.20 12.04 53.54
CA SER A 369 2.16 13.46 53.89
C SER A 369 3.27 14.23 53.15
N SER A 370 2.87 15.38 52.59
CA SER A 370 3.52 16.70 52.62
C SER A 370 4.97 16.97 52.17
N SER A 371 5.03 18.06 51.39
CA SER A 371 6.00 19.17 51.34
C SER A 371 7.15 19.11 50.33
N SER A 372 6.91 19.75 49.19
CA SER A 372 7.88 20.48 48.33
C SER A 372 8.56 21.66 49.07
N PRO A 373 9.35 22.52 48.40
CA PRO A 373 10.64 22.30 47.73
C PRO A 373 11.69 23.36 48.16
N ASN A 374 12.98 23.20 47.84
CA ASN A 374 13.97 24.30 47.77
C ASN A 374 15.23 23.80 47.06
N LYS A 375 15.56 24.35 45.88
CA LYS A 375 16.46 25.48 45.59
C LYS A 375 17.92 25.06 45.34
N VAL A 376 18.35 25.34 44.09
CA VAL A 376 19.63 25.95 43.64
C VAL A 376 20.94 25.43 44.25
N GLU A 377 21.85 24.90 43.43
CA GLU A 377 23.12 25.57 43.03
C GLU A 377 24.04 24.66 42.21
N ASN A 378 24.79 25.35 41.34
CA ASN A 378 25.82 24.87 40.42
C ASN A 378 26.97 24.12 41.11
N ILE A 379 27.76 23.36 40.35
CA ILE A 379 29.19 23.62 40.10
C ILE A 379 29.77 22.67 39.03
N LEU A 380 30.69 23.27 38.30
CA LEU A 380 31.53 22.92 37.15
C LEU A 380 32.57 21.78 37.30
N ASP A 381 33.13 21.43 36.12
CA ASP A 381 34.50 20.97 35.81
C ASP A 381 34.89 19.50 36.09
N ASN A 382 35.72 18.78 35.30
CA ASN A 382 36.36 18.94 33.99
C ASN A 382 37.07 17.59 33.65
N VAL A 383 37.09 17.21 32.35
CA VAL A 383 38.27 16.78 31.55
C VAL A 383 39.11 15.55 32.00
N ASP A 384 39.16 14.46 31.20
CA ASP A 384 40.29 14.14 30.25
C ASP A 384 40.29 12.70 29.61
N ASN A 385 40.53 12.69 28.29
CA ASN A 385 41.33 11.78 27.40
C ASN A 385 41.05 10.27 27.11
N LEU A 386 40.64 10.01 25.84
CA LEU A 386 41.19 9.18 24.70
C LEU A 386 41.96 7.83 24.95
N PRO A 387 42.10 6.87 23.96
CA PRO A 387 42.20 7.11 22.50
C PRO A 387 41.55 6.14 21.45
N SER A 388 41.50 6.71 20.22
CA SER A 388 41.39 6.30 18.79
C SER A 388 41.40 4.85 18.23
N SER A 389 40.70 4.66 17.10
CA SER A 389 41.19 4.27 15.74
C SER A 389 40.01 4.27 14.73
N SER A 390 40.05 4.51 13.41
CA SER A 390 41.02 5.01 12.42
C SER A 390 40.27 5.48 11.15
N VAL A 391 40.77 6.54 10.49
CA VAL A 391 40.18 7.36 9.41
C VAL A 391 40.80 7.07 8.02
N GLY A 392 40.10 7.41 6.92
CA GLY A 392 40.66 7.55 5.57
C GLY A 392 40.29 8.89 4.93
N VAL A 393 41.25 9.56 4.28
CA VAL A 393 41.17 10.94 3.74
C VAL A 393 41.51 10.93 2.25
N VAL A 394 40.71 11.63 1.43
CA VAL A 394 40.83 11.73 -0.04
C VAL A 394 41.18 13.14 -0.50
N ILE A 395 42.09 13.27 -1.47
CA ILE A 395 42.61 14.51 -2.06
C ILE A 395 42.46 14.44 -3.57
N GLY A 396 41.58 15.19 -4.21
CA GLY A 396 41.61 15.31 -5.66
C GLY A 396 40.50 16.11 -6.32
N THR A 397 40.82 16.51 -7.54
CA THR A 397 40.05 17.37 -8.44
C THR A 397 38.76 16.72 -8.92
N VAL A 398 37.65 17.42 -8.75
CA VAL A 398 36.37 17.05 -9.32
C VAL A 398 36.29 17.49 -10.77
N SER A 399 36.23 16.51 -11.66
CA SER A 399 35.56 16.70 -12.93
C SER A 399 34.06 16.69 -12.66
N GLN A 400 33.42 17.86 -12.71
CA GLN A 400 32.09 17.86 -13.28
C GLN A 400 32.26 17.29 -14.70
N LEU A 401 31.37 16.40 -15.13
CA LEU A 401 31.15 16.25 -16.57
C LEU A 401 30.47 17.54 -17.06
N SER A 402 31.21 18.64 -17.05
CA SER A 402 30.91 19.84 -17.79
C SER A 402 31.61 19.68 -19.14
N HIS A 403 30.92 19.07 -20.09
CA HIS A 403 31.25 19.29 -21.51
C HIS A 403 30.59 20.58 -21.99
N PRO A 404 31.19 21.28 -22.95
CA PRO A 404 30.71 22.58 -23.41
C PRO A 404 29.35 22.43 -24.09
N LEU A 405 28.55 23.47 -23.93
CA LEU A 405 27.37 23.74 -24.74
C LEU A 405 27.79 23.98 -26.21
N VAL A 406 28.01 22.93 -27.03
CA VAL A 406 28.15 23.06 -28.49
C VAL A 406 27.69 21.78 -29.21
N GLN A 407 26.65 21.93 -30.03
CA GLN A 407 26.30 21.22 -31.27
C GLN A 407 26.76 19.76 -31.42
N ALA A 408 25.80 18.84 -31.39
CA ALA A 408 25.94 17.53 -32.03
C ALA A 408 25.88 17.73 -33.56
N GLY A 409 27.03 17.99 -34.16
CA GLY A 409 27.31 17.72 -35.57
C GLY A 409 27.85 16.30 -35.71
N VAL A 410 27.15 15.53 -36.55
CA VAL A 410 27.53 14.29 -37.26
C VAL A 410 28.94 14.49 -37.88
N ASP A 411 29.85 13.52 -38.02
CA ASP A 411 29.74 12.21 -38.65
C ASP A 411 31.10 11.49 -38.53
N ASP A 412 31.08 10.16 -38.65
CA ASP A 412 31.85 9.46 -39.69
C ASP A 412 31.54 7.97 -39.63
N GLY A 413 30.71 7.53 -40.58
CA GLY A 413 30.73 6.14 -41.02
C GLY A 413 29.61 5.62 -41.92
N GLY A 414 29.17 6.37 -42.96
CA GLY A 414 28.63 5.70 -44.16
C GLY A 414 27.54 6.39 -44.98
N ASP A 415 27.92 7.43 -45.74
CA ASP A 415 27.64 7.68 -47.17
C ASP A 415 26.19 7.61 -47.70
N ASP A 416 25.59 8.78 -47.98
CA ASP A 416 25.31 9.22 -49.36
C ASP A 416 24.71 10.65 -49.37
N THR A 417 25.25 11.46 -50.26
CA THR A 417 25.09 12.91 -50.49
C THR A 417 23.66 13.39 -50.82
N ASP A 418 23.22 14.54 -50.27
CA ASP A 418 22.89 15.74 -51.07
C ASP A 418 22.62 17.02 -50.23
N GLN A 419 22.92 18.17 -50.83
CA GLN A 419 23.06 19.50 -50.21
C GLN A 419 21.74 20.24 -49.88
N GLY A 420 21.77 21.08 -48.84
CA GLY A 420 20.81 22.20 -48.69
C GLY A 420 20.85 22.91 -47.32
N MET A 421 21.47 24.09 -47.26
CA MET A 421 21.45 24.99 -46.09
C MET A 421 20.06 25.55 -45.78
N GLY A 422 19.70 25.66 -44.49
CA GLY A 422 18.69 26.63 -44.03
C GLY A 422 18.08 26.41 -42.64
N THR A 423 18.63 27.10 -41.63
CA THR A 423 17.97 27.60 -40.40
C THR A 423 17.17 26.62 -39.53
N ASP A 424 17.78 26.10 -38.46
CA ASP A 424 17.09 25.21 -37.50
C ASP A 424 16.53 25.96 -36.28
N SER A 425 15.20 26.11 -36.32
CA SER A 425 14.31 26.11 -35.17
C SER A 425 14.48 24.83 -34.34
N ALA A 426 14.67 24.96 -33.03
CA ALA A 426 14.56 23.83 -32.12
C ALA A 426 13.11 23.29 -32.17
N THR A 427 12.94 22.18 -32.88
CA THR A 427 11.67 21.44 -32.94
C THR A 427 11.77 20.33 -31.89
N PRO A 428 10.79 20.18 -30.97
CA PRO A 428 10.77 19.00 -30.10
C PRO A 428 10.46 17.79 -30.98
N MET A 429 11.46 16.94 -31.23
CA MET A 429 11.20 15.64 -31.85
C MET A 429 10.47 14.76 -30.84
N VAL A 430 9.18 14.50 -31.08
CA VAL A 430 8.47 13.39 -30.47
C VAL A 430 9.12 12.11 -31.01
N ASP A 431 10.09 11.60 -30.27
CA ASP A 431 10.78 10.35 -30.60
C ASP A 431 9.77 9.19 -30.49
N GLN A 432 9.24 8.72 -31.64
CA GLN A 432 8.31 7.59 -31.75
C GLN A 432 8.98 6.22 -31.47
N THR A 433 10.05 6.18 -30.67
CA THR A 433 10.68 4.94 -30.26
C THR A 433 9.78 4.14 -29.31
N TRP A 434 9.88 2.80 -29.36
CA TRP A 434 9.22 1.85 -28.44
C TRP A 434 9.45 2.14 -26.94
N ARG A 435 10.45 2.99 -26.62
CA ARG A 435 10.74 3.47 -25.27
C ARG A 435 9.64 4.38 -24.75
N HIS A 436 8.97 5.12 -25.62
CA HIS A 436 7.83 5.95 -25.29
C HIS A 436 6.54 5.13 -25.32
N TYR A 437 5.57 5.55 -24.49
CA TYR A 437 4.24 4.97 -24.52
C TYR A 437 3.47 5.61 -25.69
N PRO A 438 2.76 4.85 -26.53
CA PRO A 438 2.10 5.40 -27.71
C PRO A 438 1.07 6.48 -27.32
N VAL A 439 1.03 7.51 -28.14
CA VAL A 439 0.11 8.65 -28.00
C VAL A 439 -1.24 8.20 -28.56
N THR A 440 -2.21 7.98 -27.67
CA THR A 440 -3.57 7.48 -28.01
C THR A 440 -4.63 8.54 -27.72
N PRO A 441 -5.78 8.53 -28.43
CA PRO A 441 -6.89 9.44 -28.13
C PRO A 441 -7.34 9.32 -26.67
N LYS A 442 -7.71 10.45 -26.07
CA LYS A 442 -8.05 10.55 -24.65
C LYS A 442 -9.30 11.38 -24.41
N GLU A 443 -10.04 10.97 -23.38
CA GLU A 443 -11.08 11.82 -22.82
C GLU A 443 -10.45 12.83 -21.86
N VAL A 444 -10.94 14.07 -21.90
CA VAL A 444 -10.40 15.18 -21.11
C VAL A 444 -11.46 15.65 -20.14
N MET A 445 -11.12 15.71 -18.85
CA MET A 445 -11.91 16.35 -17.82
C MET A 445 -11.11 17.52 -17.24
N ILE A 446 -11.73 18.70 -17.25
CA ILE A 446 -11.13 19.93 -16.73
C ILE A 446 -11.88 20.31 -15.47
N ILE A 447 -11.17 20.53 -14.37
CA ILE A 447 -11.71 20.90 -13.06
C ILE A 447 -11.08 22.22 -12.64
N GLY A 448 -11.88 23.27 -12.53
CA GLY A 448 -11.49 24.56 -11.99
C GLY A 448 -12.10 24.81 -10.60
N SER A 449 -11.29 24.74 -9.54
CA SER A 449 -11.77 24.98 -8.16
C SER A 449 -11.02 26.12 -7.47
N PHE A 450 -11.73 27.23 -7.28
CA PHE A 450 -11.17 28.52 -6.83
C PHE A 450 -11.97 29.16 -5.67
N GLY A 451 -12.66 28.34 -4.86
CA GLY A 451 -13.72 28.76 -3.91
C GLY A 451 -13.30 29.75 -2.81
N ASP A 452 -14.28 30.27 -2.05
CA ASP A 452 -14.07 31.29 -1.01
C ASP A 452 -13.44 30.70 0.28
N HIS A 453 -12.20 31.10 0.58
CA HIS A 453 -11.33 30.54 1.63
C HIS A 453 -11.68 30.95 3.06
N ASN A 454 -12.67 31.82 3.24
CA ASN A 454 -12.98 32.42 4.54
C ASN A 454 -13.46 31.41 5.61
N ASN A 455 -13.97 30.24 5.20
CA ASN A 455 -14.52 29.22 6.12
C ASN A 455 -13.55 28.07 6.46
N TRP A 456 -12.34 28.00 5.90
CA TRP A 456 -11.47 26.82 6.04
C TRP A 456 -10.56 26.84 7.26
N LEU A 457 -10.49 27.98 7.96
CA LEU A 457 -9.83 28.09 9.28
C LEU A 457 -10.45 27.15 10.33
N GLU A 458 -11.69 26.70 10.12
CA GLU A 458 -12.38 25.75 11.01
C GLU A 458 -12.07 24.26 10.66
N GLN A 459 -11.49 23.96 9.50
CA GLN A 459 -11.36 22.58 8.96
C GLN A 459 -9.93 22.01 8.99
N GLN A 460 -8.97 22.64 9.68
CA GLN A 460 -7.57 22.18 9.83
C GLN A 460 -6.73 22.01 8.53
N HIS A 461 -7.28 22.28 7.34
CA HIS A 461 -6.54 22.26 6.08
C HIS A 461 -5.90 23.62 5.79
N ASN A 462 -4.59 23.63 5.50
CA ASN A 462 -3.86 24.86 5.19
C ASN A 462 -3.85 25.10 3.68
N VAL A 463 -4.77 25.92 3.19
CA VAL A 463 -4.87 26.27 1.77
C VAL A 463 -3.75 27.22 1.38
N SER A 464 -3.09 26.92 0.27
CA SER A 464 -2.20 27.84 -0.42
C SER A 464 -2.82 28.26 -1.74
N PRO A 465 -3.44 29.46 -1.79
CA PRO A 465 -4.02 29.95 -3.01
C PRO A 465 -3.01 30.15 -4.14
N LYS A 466 -3.48 30.27 -5.38
CA LYS A 466 -2.59 30.73 -6.44
C LYS A 466 -2.21 32.19 -6.18
N LEU A 467 -0.93 32.49 -6.33
CA LEU A 467 -0.42 33.84 -6.19
C LEU A 467 -0.91 34.72 -7.35
N LEU A 468 -1.20 35.98 -7.03
CA LEU A 468 -1.53 37.02 -8.00
C LEU A 468 -0.33 37.96 -8.10
N THR A 469 0.38 37.92 -9.23
CA THR A 469 1.56 38.78 -9.49
C THR A 469 1.19 40.19 -9.98
N ALA A 470 -0.07 40.39 -10.39
CA ALA A 470 -0.65 41.66 -10.77
C ALA A 470 -2.15 41.71 -10.36
N GLU A 471 -2.75 42.90 -10.40
CA GLU A 471 -4.21 43.03 -10.31
C GLU A 471 -4.84 42.39 -11.56
N LEU A 472 -5.36 41.16 -11.41
CA LEU A 472 -6.07 40.47 -12.47
C LEU A 472 -7.56 40.87 -12.50
N PRO A 473 -8.20 40.84 -13.69
CA PRO A 473 -9.64 40.99 -13.82
C PRO A 473 -10.40 40.00 -12.93
N GLY A 474 -11.58 40.39 -12.43
CA GLY A 474 -12.36 39.53 -11.52
C GLY A 474 -12.77 38.17 -12.09
N ASP A 475 -12.65 37.97 -13.40
CA ASP A 475 -13.00 36.77 -14.14
C ASP A 475 -11.78 35.94 -14.62
N TRP A 476 -10.55 36.24 -14.18
CA TRP A 476 -9.33 35.52 -14.60
C TRP A 476 -9.42 33.99 -14.42
N ARG A 477 -10.15 33.51 -13.41
CA ARG A 477 -10.35 32.06 -13.17
C ARG A 477 -11.10 31.39 -14.32
N LYS A 478 -12.08 32.11 -14.86
CA LYS A 478 -12.86 31.66 -16.01
C LYS A 478 -12.01 31.70 -17.27
N GLU A 479 -11.20 32.74 -17.43
CA GLU A 479 -10.21 32.84 -18.51
C GLU A 479 -9.25 31.65 -18.49
N GLU A 480 -8.69 31.31 -17.33
CA GLU A 480 -7.76 30.18 -17.21
C GLU A 480 -8.37 28.85 -17.67
N ILE A 481 -9.59 28.54 -17.20
CA ILE A 481 -10.32 27.33 -17.61
C ILE A 481 -10.65 27.36 -19.11
N GLN A 482 -11.01 28.52 -19.64
CA GLN A 482 -11.29 28.68 -21.06
C GLN A 482 -10.03 28.46 -21.90
N ASN A 483 -8.89 29.01 -21.50
CA ASN A 483 -7.60 28.80 -22.17
C ASN A 483 -7.24 27.31 -22.23
N ILE A 484 -7.45 26.59 -21.12
CA ILE A 484 -7.24 25.13 -21.07
C ILE A 484 -8.21 24.42 -22.03
N ALA A 485 -9.51 24.72 -21.97
CA ALA A 485 -10.51 24.09 -22.83
C ALA A 485 -10.25 24.36 -24.32
N ASP A 486 -9.80 25.57 -24.66
CA ASP A 486 -9.47 25.98 -26.03
C ASP A 486 -8.26 25.21 -26.55
N LEU A 487 -7.24 24.97 -25.73
CA LEU A 487 -6.07 24.16 -26.11
C LEU A 487 -6.48 22.73 -26.51
N TYR A 488 -7.32 22.09 -25.71
CA TYR A 488 -7.80 20.73 -25.98
C TYR A 488 -8.81 20.66 -27.14
N SER A 489 -9.59 21.71 -27.36
CA SER A 489 -10.56 21.79 -28.45
C SER A 489 -9.93 21.89 -29.84
N ARG A 490 -8.62 22.19 -29.95
CA ARG A 490 -7.91 22.28 -31.24
C ARG A 490 -7.76 20.94 -31.96
N ASN A 491 -7.84 19.81 -31.24
CA ASN A 491 -7.82 18.48 -31.85
C ASN A 491 -8.89 17.56 -31.26
N PRO A 492 -10.17 17.74 -31.63
CA PRO A 492 -11.27 16.97 -31.07
C PRO A 492 -11.24 15.48 -31.47
N ALA A 493 -10.48 15.13 -32.51
CA ALA A 493 -10.27 13.74 -32.90
C ALA A 493 -9.34 12.99 -31.92
N PHE A 494 -8.48 13.73 -31.23
CA PHE A 494 -7.51 13.17 -30.28
C PHE A 494 -7.89 13.46 -28.82
N TYR A 495 -8.44 14.63 -28.55
CA TYR A 495 -8.88 15.08 -27.23
C TYR A 495 -10.39 15.26 -27.22
N HIS A 496 -11.09 14.33 -26.59
CA HIS A 496 -12.53 14.45 -26.41
C HIS A 496 -12.83 15.07 -25.04
N ILE A 497 -13.18 16.35 -25.01
CA ILE A 497 -13.59 17.01 -23.76
C ILE A 497 -14.89 16.36 -23.28
N ASN A 498 -14.79 15.56 -22.21
CA ASN A 498 -15.91 14.88 -21.57
C ASN A 498 -16.71 15.88 -20.72
N SER A 499 -16.00 16.64 -19.88
CA SER A 499 -16.60 17.67 -19.04
C SER A 499 -15.64 18.80 -18.71
N VAL A 500 -16.21 19.98 -18.49
CA VAL A 500 -15.52 21.16 -17.96
C VAL A 500 -16.29 21.63 -16.74
N HIS A 501 -15.65 21.60 -15.59
CA HIS A 501 -16.22 22.02 -14.33
C HIS A 501 -15.60 23.34 -13.89
N TYR A 502 -16.45 24.26 -13.46
CA TYR A 502 -16.05 25.55 -12.94
C TYR A 502 -16.88 25.87 -11.70
N ASP A 503 -16.21 25.99 -10.56
CA ASP A 503 -16.81 26.44 -9.32
C ASP A 503 -17.09 27.96 -9.42
N VAL A 504 -18.36 28.33 -9.61
CA VAL A 504 -18.80 29.73 -9.44
C VAL A 504 -19.07 29.97 -7.94
N PRO A 505 -18.60 31.08 -7.36
CA PRO A 505 -18.86 31.40 -5.95
C PRO A 505 -20.34 31.24 -5.56
N GLY A 506 -20.62 30.43 -4.54
CA GLY A 506 -21.97 30.10 -4.06
C GLY A 506 -22.65 28.90 -4.75
N SER A 507 -21.98 28.24 -5.70
CA SER A 507 -22.45 27.02 -6.38
C SER A 507 -21.35 25.96 -6.53
N GLU A 508 -20.29 26.08 -5.73
CA GLU A 508 -19.14 25.19 -5.77
C GLU A 508 -19.58 23.74 -5.49
N CYS A 509 -18.96 22.77 -6.16
CA CYS A 509 -19.20 21.36 -5.90
C CYS A 509 -18.36 20.87 -4.69
N THR A 510 -18.84 19.82 -4.02
CA THR A 510 -18.10 19.19 -2.90
C THR A 510 -16.96 18.32 -3.41
N LYS A 511 -16.01 17.99 -2.52
CA LYS A 511 -15.00 16.95 -2.74
C LYS A 511 -15.65 15.67 -3.27
N GLU A 512 -16.71 15.17 -2.63
CA GLU A 512 -17.38 13.93 -3.01
C GLU A 512 -18.00 14.02 -4.41
N CYS A 513 -18.52 15.19 -4.79
CA CYS A 513 -19.09 15.40 -6.11
C CYS A 513 -18.02 15.24 -7.20
N TYR A 514 -16.84 15.82 -7.01
CA TYR A 514 -15.72 15.69 -7.94
C TYR A 514 -15.12 14.28 -7.94
N MET A 515 -15.00 13.64 -6.77
CA MET A 515 -14.57 12.23 -6.67
C MET A 515 -15.49 11.29 -7.46
N GLU A 516 -16.81 11.46 -7.33
CA GLU A 516 -17.77 10.65 -8.09
C GLU A 516 -17.71 10.97 -9.59
N ALA A 517 -17.55 12.24 -9.98
CA ALA A 517 -17.40 12.61 -11.39
C ALA A 517 -16.15 11.96 -12.03
N ILE A 518 -15.01 11.98 -11.35
CA ILE A 518 -13.76 11.33 -11.80
C ILE A 518 -13.95 9.81 -11.87
N LYS A 519 -14.59 9.21 -10.87
CA LYS A 519 -14.91 7.78 -10.87
C LYS A 519 -15.81 7.40 -12.04
N GLN A 520 -16.85 8.17 -12.31
CA GLN A 520 -17.76 7.94 -13.44
C GLN A 520 -17.05 8.13 -14.78
N LEU A 521 -16.13 9.09 -14.90
CA LEU A 521 -15.26 9.21 -16.07
C LEU A 521 -14.44 7.93 -16.27
N PHE A 522 -13.81 7.41 -15.22
CA PHE A 522 -13.02 6.18 -15.31
C PHE A 522 -13.86 4.96 -15.70
N ILE A 523 -15.03 4.78 -15.09
CA ILE A 523 -15.93 3.65 -15.39
C ILE A 523 -16.44 3.73 -16.84
N ASN A 524 -16.83 4.92 -17.30
CA ASN A 524 -17.51 5.10 -18.58
C ASN A 524 -16.58 5.48 -19.74
N CYS A 525 -15.27 5.62 -19.50
CA CYS A 525 -14.31 6.06 -20.50
C CYS A 525 -14.26 5.07 -21.69
N LYS A 526 -14.60 5.60 -22.87
CA LYS A 526 -14.70 4.90 -24.15
C LYS A 526 -13.39 4.95 -24.92
N LEU A 527 -12.57 5.96 -24.67
CA LEU A 527 -11.27 6.11 -25.32
C LEU A 527 -10.19 5.28 -24.59
N GLU A 528 -9.00 5.30 -25.17
CA GLU A 528 -7.86 4.52 -24.69
C GLU A 528 -7.35 5.01 -23.34
N GLY A 529 -7.48 6.31 -23.04
CA GLY A 529 -7.05 6.89 -21.78
C GLY A 529 -7.77 8.20 -21.40
N VAL A 530 -7.33 8.78 -20.29
CA VAL A 530 -7.89 10.02 -19.73
C VAL A 530 -6.80 11.06 -19.51
N PHE A 531 -7.13 12.33 -19.75
CA PHE A 531 -6.47 13.52 -19.22
C PHE A 531 -7.36 14.14 -18.14
N LEU A 532 -6.84 14.22 -16.92
CA LEU A 532 -7.48 14.92 -15.81
C LEU A 532 -6.69 16.21 -15.55
N TYR A 533 -7.27 17.35 -15.91
CA TYR A 533 -6.66 18.65 -15.71
C TYR A 533 -7.34 19.34 -14.53
N TYR A 534 -6.63 19.49 -13.42
CA TYR A 534 -7.03 20.33 -12.30
C TYR A 534 -6.33 21.67 -12.37
N THR A 535 -7.10 22.74 -12.22
CA THR A 535 -6.57 24.05 -11.88
C THR A 535 -7.31 24.62 -10.69
N GLY A 536 -6.57 25.19 -9.75
CA GLY A 536 -7.15 25.70 -8.53
C GLY A 536 -6.15 25.90 -7.41
N HIS A 537 -6.66 25.79 -6.19
CA HIS A 537 -5.85 25.93 -4.98
C HIS A 537 -5.19 24.61 -4.59
N GLY A 538 -3.99 24.71 -4.02
CA GLY A 538 -3.27 23.57 -3.47
C GLY A 538 -3.33 23.56 -1.96
N GLU A 539 -3.33 22.39 -1.35
CA GLU A 539 -3.05 22.26 0.07
C GLU A 539 -1.54 22.39 0.29
N LYS A 540 -1.16 23.19 1.28
CA LYS A 540 0.23 23.46 1.61
C LYS A 540 0.98 22.15 1.91
N ASP A 541 2.19 22.04 1.39
CA ASP A 541 3.13 20.93 1.60
C ASP A 541 2.69 19.57 1.01
N THR A 542 1.46 19.44 0.49
CA THR A 542 0.94 18.21 -0.13
C THR A 542 0.56 18.38 -1.60
N GLY A 543 0.18 19.59 -2.01
CA GLY A 543 -0.36 19.86 -3.34
C GLY A 543 -1.72 19.23 -3.59
N ASN A 544 -2.42 18.75 -2.55
CA ASN A 544 -3.75 18.17 -2.70
C ASN A 544 -4.73 19.21 -3.24
N TRP A 545 -5.67 18.75 -4.05
CA TRP A 545 -6.63 19.63 -4.72
C TRP A 545 -7.66 20.11 -3.74
N CYS A 546 -7.74 21.42 -3.58
CA CYS A 546 -8.59 22.07 -2.60
C CYS A 546 -9.99 22.31 -3.17
N PHE A 547 -11.01 21.90 -2.42
CA PHE A 547 -12.44 22.08 -2.70
C PHE A 547 -13.15 22.65 -1.47
N LYS A 548 -14.37 23.18 -1.66
CA LYS A 548 -15.10 23.95 -0.63
C LYS A 548 -15.23 23.30 0.76
N ASP A 549 -15.16 21.97 0.84
CA ASP A 549 -15.40 21.16 2.02
C ASP A 549 -14.30 20.12 2.30
N GLY A 550 -13.16 20.22 1.62
CA GLY A 550 -12.01 19.34 1.85
C GLY A 550 -11.05 19.25 0.68
N VAL A 551 -10.18 18.26 0.71
CA VAL A 551 -9.11 18.08 -0.28
C VAL A 551 -9.19 16.72 -0.97
N ILE A 552 -8.95 16.65 -2.28
CA ILE A 552 -8.68 15.38 -2.98
C ILE A 552 -7.17 15.19 -3.04
N SER A 553 -6.69 14.08 -2.48
CA SER A 553 -5.28 13.72 -2.49
C SER A 553 -4.88 12.94 -3.75
N PHE A 554 -3.58 12.85 -4.01
CA PHE A 554 -3.07 11.91 -5.02
C PHE A 554 -3.55 10.49 -4.78
N ASN A 555 -3.56 10.04 -3.51
CA ASN A 555 -3.98 8.69 -3.14
C ASN A 555 -5.46 8.43 -3.45
N ASP A 556 -6.32 9.44 -3.25
CA ASP A 556 -7.74 9.34 -3.62
C ASP A 556 -7.89 9.04 -5.12
N ILE A 557 -7.15 9.76 -5.98
CA ILE A 557 -7.16 9.54 -7.44
C ILE A 557 -6.51 8.20 -7.81
N PHE A 558 -5.40 7.84 -7.16
CA PHE A 558 -4.69 6.59 -7.42
C PHE A 558 -5.54 5.37 -7.09
N GLU A 559 -6.28 5.39 -5.97
CA GLU A 559 -7.20 4.30 -5.61
C GLU A 559 -8.38 4.21 -6.59
N LEU A 560 -8.95 5.34 -7.03
CA LEU A 560 -9.95 5.32 -8.10
C LEU A 560 -9.39 4.71 -9.39
N TYR A 561 -8.16 5.08 -9.76
CA TYR A 561 -7.49 4.51 -10.92
C TYR A 561 -7.30 3.00 -10.77
N VAL A 562 -6.73 2.52 -9.67
CA VAL A 562 -6.44 1.10 -9.45
C VAL A 562 -7.73 0.26 -9.50
N ASN A 563 -8.82 0.78 -8.92
CA ASN A 563 -10.08 0.05 -8.80
C ASN A 563 -10.94 0.09 -10.08
N HIS A 564 -10.84 1.16 -10.89
CA HIS A 564 -11.77 1.39 -11.99
C HIS A 564 -11.14 1.63 -13.36
N PHE A 565 -9.85 1.98 -13.44
CA PHE A 565 -9.19 2.42 -14.67
C PHE A 565 -7.82 1.78 -14.97
N LYS A 566 -7.36 0.88 -14.09
CA LYS A 566 -6.08 0.19 -14.22
C LYS A 566 -5.95 -0.52 -15.57
N GLY A 567 -4.80 -0.36 -16.19
CA GLY A 567 -4.52 -0.89 -17.53
C GLY A 567 -4.79 0.09 -18.67
N LYS A 568 -5.44 1.23 -18.41
CA LYS A 568 -5.55 2.35 -19.35
C LYS A 568 -4.62 3.51 -18.95
N PRO A 569 -4.14 4.34 -19.89
CA PRO A 569 -3.29 5.49 -19.58
C PRO A 569 -4.07 6.61 -18.90
N LEU A 570 -3.55 7.09 -17.77
CA LEU A 570 -4.03 8.29 -17.08
C LEU A 570 -2.93 9.35 -17.09
N ALA A 571 -3.23 10.52 -17.64
CA ALA A 571 -2.41 11.71 -17.51
C ALA A 571 -3.09 12.69 -16.55
N ILE A 572 -2.38 13.14 -15.53
CA ILE A 572 -2.84 14.11 -14.55
C ILE A 572 -2.06 15.39 -14.76
N VAL A 573 -2.77 16.51 -14.90
CA VAL A 573 -2.19 17.84 -14.88
C VAL A 573 -2.68 18.52 -13.63
N SER A 574 -1.78 18.78 -12.69
CA SER A 574 -2.06 19.43 -11.42
C SER A 574 -1.52 20.86 -11.45
N ASP A 575 -2.37 21.81 -11.81
CA ASP A 575 -2.03 23.23 -11.83
C ASP A 575 -2.47 23.93 -10.54
N CYS A 576 -1.69 23.75 -9.48
CA CYS A 576 -1.90 24.35 -8.17
C CYS A 576 -0.61 24.40 -7.36
N SER A 577 -0.61 25.17 -6.27
CA SER A 577 0.51 25.27 -5.32
C SER A 577 0.89 23.89 -4.76
N TYR A 578 2.18 23.66 -4.53
CA TYR A 578 2.76 22.41 -4.02
C TYR A 578 2.49 21.15 -4.88
N SER A 579 1.99 21.30 -6.11
CA SER A 579 1.58 20.20 -6.99
C SER A 579 2.70 19.20 -7.30
N GLY A 580 3.97 19.62 -7.24
CA GLY A 580 5.13 18.74 -7.40
C GLY A 580 5.13 17.53 -6.45
N ASN A 581 4.49 17.64 -5.28
CA ASN A 581 4.38 16.53 -4.32
C ASN A 581 3.62 15.32 -4.87
N TRP A 582 2.72 15.48 -5.86
CA TRP A 582 2.01 14.35 -6.45
C TRP A 582 2.94 13.39 -7.19
N ILE A 583 4.05 13.89 -7.76
CA ILE A 583 5.09 13.04 -8.35
C ILE A 583 5.82 12.25 -7.25
N ASN A 584 6.12 12.89 -6.11
CA ASN A 584 6.76 12.23 -4.96
C ASN A 584 5.86 11.14 -4.37
N GLU A 585 4.58 11.42 -4.19
CA GLU A 585 3.60 10.46 -3.67
C GLU A 585 3.39 9.29 -4.65
N CYS A 586 3.30 9.54 -5.96
CA CYS A 586 3.26 8.47 -6.96
C CYS A 586 4.49 7.56 -6.87
N SER A 587 5.67 8.17 -6.73
CA SER A 587 6.94 7.43 -6.59
C SER A 587 6.95 6.56 -5.35
N LYS A 588 6.53 7.10 -4.21
CA LYS A 588 6.42 6.38 -2.95
C LYS A 588 5.44 5.21 -3.05
N ARG A 589 4.28 5.39 -3.69
CA ARG A 589 3.30 4.32 -3.88
C ARG A 589 3.83 3.20 -4.78
N LEU A 590 4.54 3.54 -5.85
CA LEU A 590 5.18 2.52 -6.70
C LEU A 590 6.27 1.75 -5.94
N ASP A 591 7.01 2.42 -5.06
CA ASP A 591 8.01 1.79 -4.20
C ASP A 591 7.36 0.87 -3.14
N GLU A 592 6.25 1.29 -2.51
CA GLU A 592 5.46 0.45 -1.58
C GLU A 592 4.88 -0.80 -2.25
N MET A 593 4.68 -0.75 -3.56
CA MET A 593 4.21 -1.87 -4.39
C MET A 593 5.36 -2.73 -4.96
N ASP A 594 6.61 -2.49 -4.54
CA ASP A 594 7.82 -3.14 -5.05
C ASP A 594 7.92 -3.06 -6.58
N VAL A 595 7.52 -1.93 -7.20
CA VAL A 595 7.62 -1.72 -8.65
C VAL A 595 8.93 -1.00 -8.97
N PRO A 596 9.92 -1.65 -9.61
CA PRO A 596 11.17 -0.98 -9.91
C PRO A 596 11.01 0.19 -10.87
N SER A 597 11.95 1.14 -10.82
CA SER A 597 11.91 2.45 -11.46
C SER A 597 12.16 2.46 -12.96
N CYS A 598 11.42 1.61 -13.67
CA CYS A 598 11.44 1.49 -15.10
C CYS A 598 10.03 1.22 -15.65
N GLY A 599 9.72 1.85 -16.79
CA GLY A 599 8.47 1.69 -17.52
C GLY A 599 8.10 0.24 -17.84
N HIS A 600 9.06 -0.68 -17.96
CA HIS A 600 8.76 -2.10 -18.12
C HIS A 600 7.86 -2.64 -16.99
N HIS A 601 8.17 -2.28 -15.75
CA HIS A 601 7.51 -2.83 -14.57
C HIS A 601 6.15 -2.19 -14.34
N THR A 602 6.05 -0.86 -14.47
CA THR A 602 4.78 -0.14 -14.38
C THR A 602 3.81 -0.57 -15.49
N ARG A 603 4.28 -0.66 -16.75
CA ARG A 603 3.47 -1.16 -17.88
C ARG A 603 3.03 -2.61 -17.67
N LYS A 604 3.92 -3.50 -17.22
CA LYS A 604 3.59 -4.91 -16.95
C LYS A 604 2.53 -5.05 -15.86
N GLN A 605 2.52 -4.16 -14.88
CA GLN A 605 1.50 -4.12 -13.83
C GLN A 605 0.23 -3.34 -14.24
N GLY A 606 0.16 -2.76 -15.45
CA GLY A 606 -0.96 -1.95 -15.89
C GLY A 606 -1.08 -0.60 -15.17
N LEU A 607 0.02 -0.09 -14.59
CA LEU A 607 0.09 1.20 -13.92
C LEU A 607 0.61 2.25 -14.92
N LEU A 608 -0.30 2.88 -15.65
CA LEU A 608 0.03 3.71 -16.80
C LEU A 608 -0.15 5.20 -16.53
N PHE A 609 0.69 5.76 -15.66
CA PHE A 609 0.59 7.14 -15.20
C PHE A 609 1.56 8.10 -15.88
N GLN A 610 1.08 9.32 -16.07
CA GLN A 610 1.89 10.48 -16.39
C GLN A 610 1.38 11.67 -15.56
N ILE A 611 2.28 12.39 -14.90
CA ILE A 611 1.91 13.51 -14.02
C ILE A 611 2.68 14.75 -14.46
N TYR A 612 1.95 15.84 -14.67
CA TYR A 612 2.45 17.18 -14.95
C TYR A 612 2.05 18.10 -13.80
N THR A 613 2.99 18.90 -13.31
CA THR A 613 2.76 19.80 -12.18
C THR A 613 3.21 21.21 -12.54
N SER A 614 2.44 22.21 -12.10
CA SER A 614 2.74 23.60 -12.44
C SER A 614 3.88 24.20 -11.64
N CYS A 615 4.24 23.59 -10.50
CA CYS A 615 5.35 24.00 -9.65
C CYS A 615 6.07 22.80 -9.00
N GLN A 616 7.20 23.06 -8.36
CA GLN A 616 7.95 22.10 -7.55
C GLN A 616 7.25 21.77 -6.22
N PRO A 617 7.66 20.70 -5.51
CA PRO A 617 7.05 20.28 -4.24
C PRO A 617 7.01 21.34 -3.13
N ASN A 618 7.84 22.37 -3.19
CA ASN A 618 8.00 23.42 -2.18
C ASN A 618 7.67 24.82 -2.69
N GLU A 619 6.98 24.93 -3.83
CA GLU A 619 6.66 26.18 -4.50
C GLU A 619 5.15 26.43 -4.57
N GLU A 620 4.75 27.68 -4.55
CA GLU A 620 3.36 28.10 -4.82
C GLU A 620 3.16 28.38 -6.31
N ALA A 621 1.96 28.09 -6.81
CA ALA A 621 1.61 28.34 -8.20
C ALA A 621 1.07 29.77 -8.36
N THR A 622 1.31 30.36 -9.52
CA THR A 622 0.82 31.68 -9.90
C THR A 622 -0.32 31.55 -10.90
N ALA A 623 -1.34 32.39 -10.75
CA ALA A 623 -2.48 32.44 -11.67
C ALA A 623 -2.02 32.69 -13.12
N LEU A 624 -2.65 32.00 -14.08
CA LEU A 624 -2.45 32.04 -15.53
C LEU A 624 -1.07 31.59 -16.05
N CYS A 625 0.00 31.73 -15.27
CA CYS A 625 1.37 31.45 -15.72
C CYS A 625 1.55 30.06 -16.33
N TYR A 626 1.01 29.01 -15.72
CA TYR A 626 1.25 27.65 -16.21
C TYR A 626 0.59 27.38 -17.55
N VAL A 627 -0.70 27.69 -17.69
CA VAL A 627 -1.42 27.49 -18.96
C VAL A 627 -0.88 28.38 -20.07
N ASP A 628 -0.46 29.61 -19.76
CA ASP A 628 -0.02 30.57 -20.78
C ASP A 628 1.43 30.35 -21.24
N GLU A 629 2.31 29.90 -20.34
CA GLU A 629 3.75 29.82 -20.62
C GLU A 629 4.27 28.39 -20.79
N ALA A 630 3.64 27.40 -20.15
CA ALA A 630 4.12 26.02 -20.10
C ALA A 630 3.22 25.01 -20.80
N VAL A 631 2.02 25.41 -21.24
CA VAL A 631 1.13 24.54 -21.99
C VAL A 631 0.89 25.16 -23.36
N GLN A 632 1.15 24.40 -24.42
CA GLN A 632 0.92 24.87 -25.78
C GLN A 632 0.34 23.77 -26.65
N TYR A 633 -0.46 24.13 -27.64
CA TYR A 633 -0.84 23.21 -28.68
C TYR A 633 0.19 23.24 -29.81
N SER A 634 0.82 22.09 -30.10
CA SER A 634 1.73 21.92 -31.23
C SER A 634 0.94 21.50 -32.46
N GLU A 635 0.92 22.34 -33.49
CA GLU A 635 0.31 22.00 -34.80
C GLU A 635 1.06 20.86 -35.49
N ALA A 636 2.37 20.79 -35.32
CA ALA A 636 3.22 19.76 -35.92
C ALA A 636 2.89 18.37 -35.32
N ASP A 637 2.80 18.30 -33.99
CA ASP A 637 2.54 17.05 -33.26
C ASP A 637 1.05 16.76 -33.10
N LYS A 638 0.19 17.72 -33.49
CA LYS A 638 -1.26 17.73 -33.26
C LYS A 638 -1.63 17.38 -31.82
N SER A 639 -0.84 17.87 -30.87
CA SER A 639 -0.95 17.49 -29.46
C SER A 639 -0.72 18.68 -28.53
N VAL A 640 -1.27 18.59 -27.31
CA VAL A 640 -0.98 19.54 -26.24
C VAL A 640 0.35 19.15 -25.62
N ILE A 641 1.32 20.05 -25.70
CA ILE A 641 2.68 19.90 -25.20
C ILE A 641 2.78 20.62 -23.85
N TYR A 642 3.43 19.96 -22.91
CA TYR A 642 3.69 20.43 -21.56
C TYR A 642 5.19 20.62 -21.38
N TRP A 643 5.62 21.87 -21.21
CA TRP A 643 7.01 22.19 -20.93
C TRP A 643 7.35 21.85 -19.48
N HIS A 644 8.30 20.95 -19.29
CA HIS A 644 8.76 20.49 -17.97
C HIS A 644 10.18 20.99 -17.67
N GLY A 645 10.49 21.23 -16.39
CA GLY A 645 11.77 21.82 -15.98
C GLY A 645 11.94 23.29 -16.38
N ALA A 646 10.89 23.92 -16.91
CA ALA A 646 10.88 25.32 -17.28
C ALA A 646 10.71 26.18 -16.02
N THR A 647 11.46 27.29 -15.95
CA THR A 647 11.20 28.35 -14.96
C THR A 647 10.30 29.38 -15.64
N LEU A 648 9.10 29.59 -15.10
CA LEU A 648 8.13 30.54 -15.66
C LEU A 648 8.49 31.96 -15.27
N SER A 649 7.81 32.94 -15.88
CA SER A 649 8.02 34.36 -15.59
C SER A 649 7.78 34.73 -14.12
N SER A 650 6.91 33.97 -13.41
CA SER A 650 6.67 34.10 -11.98
C SER A 650 7.81 33.57 -11.09
N GLY A 651 8.77 32.84 -11.67
CA GLY A 651 9.84 32.15 -10.96
C GLY A 651 9.51 30.71 -10.54
N GLN A 652 8.25 30.28 -10.63
CA GLN A 652 7.87 28.89 -10.35
C GLN A 652 8.47 27.94 -11.41
N LYS A 653 8.76 26.70 -11.02
CA LYS A 653 9.41 25.71 -11.88
C LYS A 653 8.50 24.51 -12.14
N THR A 654 8.26 24.21 -13.40
CA THR A 654 7.39 23.09 -13.77
C THR A 654 8.08 21.75 -13.55
N MET A 655 7.31 20.72 -13.23
CA MET A 655 7.81 19.34 -13.09
C MET A 655 6.92 18.36 -13.85
N CYS A 656 7.52 17.26 -14.29
CA CYS A 656 6.80 16.20 -14.99
C CYS A 656 7.48 14.86 -14.73
N THR A 657 6.69 13.80 -14.72
CA THR A 657 7.20 12.44 -14.79
C THR A 657 6.24 11.57 -15.59
N ASP A 658 6.79 10.86 -16.58
CA ASP A 658 6.12 9.75 -17.25
C ASP A 658 6.58 8.42 -16.63
N PHE A 659 5.78 7.87 -15.72
CA PHE A 659 6.09 6.61 -15.05
C PHE A 659 6.04 5.41 -16.00
N ARG A 660 5.56 5.59 -17.23
CA ARG A 660 5.57 4.56 -18.27
C ARG A 660 6.90 4.55 -19.01
N TYR A 661 7.77 5.55 -18.88
CA TYR A 661 8.97 5.64 -19.71
C TYR A 661 9.97 4.51 -19.40
N ILE A 662 10.54 3.89 -20.44
CA ILE A 662 11.54 2.83 -20.30
C ILE A 662 12.93 3.43 -20.12
N TYR A 663 13.42 3.39 -18.87
CA TYR A 663 14.69 4.00 -18.48
C TYR A 663 15.93 3.12 -18.61
N CYS A 664 15.78 1.80 -18.79
CA CYS A 664 16.92 0.93 -19.05
C CYS A 664 17.33 0.93 -20.54
N SER A 665 18.39 0.20 -20.90
CA SER A 665 18.85 0.13 -22.30
C SER A 665 18.04 -0.87 -23.13
N LYS A 666 17.20 -1.66 -22.48
CA LYS A 666 16.44 -2.75 -23.10
C LYS A 666 15.17 -2.25 -23.78
N LEU A 667 14.80 -2.94 -24.85
CA LEU A 667 13.55 -2.71 -25.56
C LEU A 667 12.36 -3.22 -24.73
N ALA A 668 11.15 -2.76 -25.05
CA ALA A 668 9.93 -3.09 -24.30
C ALA A 668 9.64 -4.60 -24.19
N ASN A 669 10.12 -5.41 -25.14
CA ASN A 669 9.95 -6.87 -25.21
C ASN A 669 11.10 -7.66 -24.57
N GLU A 670 12.12 -7.00 -24.06
CA GLU A 670 13.27 -7.63 -23.41
C GLU A 670 13.14 -7.58 -21.88
N SER A 671 13.90 -8.42 -21.19
CA SER A 671 13.96 -8.41 -19.72
C SER A 671 14.57 -7.09 -19.23
N CYS A 672 13.85 -6.38 -18.37
CA CYS A 672 14.32 -5.13 -17.78
C CYS A 672 15.65 -5.31 -17.01
N GLU A 673 16.54 -4.31 -17.08
CA GLU A 673 17.76 -4.27 -16.27
C GLU A 673 17.53 -3.71 -14.86
N ALA A 674 16.43 -2.99 -14.64
CA ALA A 674 16.08 -2.46 -13.33
C ALA A 674 15.62 -3.60 -12.42
N ASP A 675 16.32 -3.77 -11.30
CA ASP A 675 16.07 -4.74 -10.24
C ASP A 675 15.34 -4.12 -9.05
N ALA A 676 15.08 -4.89 -8.00
CA ALA A 676 14.37 -4.43 -6.80
C ALA A 676 15.08 -3.28 -6.05
N ASP A 677 16.39 -3.07 -6.27
CA ASP A 677 17.12 -1.95 -5.67
C ASP A 677 16.89 -0.62 -6.44
N CYS A 678 16.30 -0.68 -7.63
CA CYS A 678 15.96 0.49 -8.44
C CYS A 678 14.58 1.01 -8.02
N THR A 679 14.53 1.87 -7.00
CA THR A 679 13.29 2.50 -6.53
C THR A 679 13.02 3.82 -7.25
N TRP A 680 11.75 4.23 -7.36
CA TRP A 680 11.33 5.48 -7.97
C TRP A 680 11.82 6.67 -7.15
N ASN A 681 11.77 6.59 -5.82
CA ASN A 681 12.29 7.67 -4.96
C ASN A 681 13.79 7.91 -5.15
N ASN A 682 14.60 6.85 -5.29
CA ASN A 682 16.03 7.02 -5.59
C ASN A 682 16.23 7.68 -6.96
N ARG A 683 15.38 7.34 -7.93
CA ARG A 683 15.47 7.87 -9.29
C ARG A 683 15.27 9.37 -9.38
N PHE A 684 14.41 9.96 -8.53
CA PHE A 684 14.24 11.41 -8.49
C PHE A 684 15.33 12.14 -7.70
N LYS A 685 16.22 11.41 -7.03
CA LYS A 685 17.39 11.97 -6.33
C LYS A 685 18.65 12.02 -7.19
N GLY A 686 18.54 11.82 -8.50
CA GLY A 686 19.68 11.88 -9.43
C GLY A 686 20.48 13.19 -9.36
N CYS A 687 19.82 14.32 -9.14
CA CYS A 687 20.47 15.63 -8.98
C CYS A 687 21.35 15.75 -7.71
N LEU A 688 21.19 14.83 -6.76
CA LEU A 688 21.96 14.72 -5.53
C LEU A 688 23.09 13.68 -5.63
N LEU A 689 23.17 12.93 -6.73
CA LEU A 689 24.20 11.93 -6.94
C LEU A 689 25.44 12.55 -7.59
N TYR A 690 26.59 12.43 -6.93
CA TYR A 690 27.88 12.90 -7.44
C TYR A 690 28.91 11.77 -7.49
N CYS A 691 29.66 11.69 -8.58
CA CYS A 691 30.86 10.87 -8.68
C CYS A 691 32.09 11.73 -8.42
N VAL A 692 32.67 11.62 -7.23
CA VAL A 692 33.90 12.33 -6.84
C VAL A 692 35.10 11.46 -7.19
N ARG A 693 36.06 12.02 -7.93
CA ARG A 693 37.33 11.37 -8.29
C ARG A 693 38.47 12.09 -7.59
N GLY A 694 39.46 11.35 -7.10
CA GLY A 694 40.60 11.94 -6.42
C GLY A 694 41.63 10.92 -5.97
N LYS A 695 42.41 11.25 -4.93
CA LYS A 695 43.45 10.40 -4.35
C LYS A 695 43.22 10.15 -2.86
N GLU A 696 42.80 8.96 -2.48
CA GLU A 696 42.74 8.54 -1.09
C GLU A 696 44.09 8.00 -0.63
N LYS A 697 44.67 8.59 0.42
CA LYS A 697 45.99 8.18 0.95
C LYS A 697 47.08 8.10 -0.14
N GLY A 698 47.03 9.03 -1.10
CA GLY A 698 47.97 9.12 -2.23
C GLY A 698 47.68 8.18 -3.40
N ARG A 699 46.63 7.36 -3.36
CA ARG A 699 46.22 6.45 -4.44
C ARG A 699 44.94 6.93 -5.11
N ALA A 700 44.85 6.84 -6.43
CA ALA A 700 43.63 7.20 -7.15
C ALA A 700 42.41 6.42 -6.61
N ALA A 701 41.32 7.10 -6.36
CA ALA A 701 40.07 6.56 -5.86
C ALA A 701 38.87 7.35 -6.39
N TRP A 702 37.72 6.70 -6.41
CA TRP A 702 36.44 7.30 -6.78
C TRP A 702 35.37 6.95 -5.74
N HIS A 703 34.40 7.86 -5.56
CA HIS A 703 33.29 7.71 -4.64
C HIS A 703 32.00 8.22 -5.29
N TYR A 704 30.98 7.36 -5.35
CA TYR A 704 29.61 7.79 -5.60
C TYR A 704 28.98 8.21 -4.27
N VAL A 705 28.55 9.46 -4.20
CA VAL A 705 28.04 10.11 -2.99
C VAL A 705 26.64 10.62 -3.29
N LEU A 706 25.68 10.21 -2.47
CA LEU A 706 24.36 10.82 -2.43
C LEU A 706 24.42 11.94 -1.41
N VAL A 707 24.49 13.18 -1.90
CA VAL A 707 24.69 14.39 -1.09
C VAL A 707 23.38 14.79 -0.43
N ASP A 708 23.44 15.19 0.84
CA ASP A 708 22.28 15.73 1.56
C ASP A 708 21.84 17.05 0.89
N GLU A 709 20.54 17.22 0.64
CA GLU A 709 20.00 18.32 -0.18
C GLU A 709 20.44 19.70 0.35
N GLU A 710 20.38 19.90 1.65
CA GLU A 710 20.79 21.12 2.34
C GLU A 710 22.29 21.42 2.25
N LYS A 711 23.11 20.40 1.93
CA LYS A 711 24.56 20.52 1.82
C LYS A 711 25.06 20.64 0.38
N VAL A 712 24.19 20.59 -0.63
CA VAL A 712 24.61 20.60 -2.04
C VAL A 712 25.44 21.84 -2.38
N ALA A 713 25.07 23.02 -1.89
CA ALA A 713 25.80 24.26 -2.14
C ALA A 713 27.20 24.21 -1.53
N ASP A 714 27.29 23.83 -0.25
CA ASP A 714 28.56 23.72 0.48
C ASP A 714 29.45 22.62 -0.09
N PHE A 715 28.86 21.48 -0.47
CA PHE A 715 29.55 20.38 -1.13
C PHE A 715 30.19 20.85 -2.43
N LYS A 716 29.45 21.54 -3.30
CA LYS A 716 29.97 22.08 -4.56
C LYS A 716 31.10 23.09 -4.33
N ALA A 717 30.97 23.94 -3.32
CA ALA A 717 32.02 24.90 -2.95
C ALA A 717 33.27 24.19 -2.42
N GLN A 718 33.11 23.22 -1.52
CA GLN A 718 34.23 22.48 -0.94
C GLN A 718 34.96 21.63 -1.97
N VAL A 719 34.21 20.97 -2.84
CA VAL A 719 34.72 20.25 -4.00
C VAL A 719 35.69 21.12 -4.82
N ALA A 720 35.35 22.39 -5.04
CA ALA A 720 36.18 23.31 -5.83
C ALA A 720 37.53 23.64 -5.16
N THR A 721 37.68 23.41 -3.85
CA THR A 721 38.95 23.60 -3.13
C THR A 721 39.97 22.48 -3.38
N GLY A 722 39.54 21.34 -3.93
CA GLY A 722 40.38 20.17 -4.22
C GLY A 722 40.69 19.28 -3.01
N PHE A 723 40.18 19.63 -1.81
CA PHE A 723 40.28 18.81 -0.61
C PHE A 723 38.90 18.68 0.04
N ILE A 724 38.39 17.45 0.15
CA ILE A 724 37.06 17.19 0.68
C ILE A 724 37.01 15.82 1.34
N ASP A 725 36.42 15.76 2.54
CA ASP A 725 35.90 14.51 3.08
C ASP A 725 34.45 14.37 2.64
N VAL A 726 34.21 13.47 1.68
CA VAL A 726 32.88 13.31 1.08
C VAL A 726 31.86 12.71 2.05
N ALA A 727 32.30 12.07 3.14
CA ALA A 727 31.41 11.49 4.15
C ALA A 727 30.70 12.58 4.97
N ASP A 728 31.24 13.80 5.04
CA ASP A 728 30.64 14.92 5.78
C ASP A 728 29.39 15.48 5.07
N TYR A 729 29.26 15.25 3.76
CA TYR A 729 28.25 15.86 2.90
C TYR A 729 27.10 14.93 2.52
N GLY A 730 27.20 13.63 2.82
CA GLY A 730 26.12 12.68 2.55
C GLY A 730 26.58 11.22 2.59
N ARG A 731 25.77 10.34 2.02
CA ARG A 731 26.00 8.89 2.07
C ARG A 731 26.84 8.44 0.88
N ILE A 732 28.00 7.83 1.16
CA ILE A 732 28.78 7.11 0.16
C ILE A 732 28.02 5.82 -0.24
N LEU A 733 27.63 5.72 -1.50
CA LEU A 733 26.91 4.56 -2.04
C LEU A 733 27.87 3.46 -2.52
N LYS A 734 28.94 3.86 -3.21
CA LYS A 734 30.00 3.00 -3.72
C LYS A 734 31.31 3.75 -3.74
N SER A 735 32.40 3.00 -3.59
CA SER A 735 33.75 3.52 -3.73
C SER A 735 34.66 2.44 -4.30
N GLY A 736 35.80 2.86 -4.84
CA GLY A 736 36.81 1.96 -5.34
C GLY A 736 38.14 2.66 -5.62
N TRP A 737 39.17 1.85 -5.81
CA TRP A 737 40.49 2.31 -6.23
C TRP A 737 40.55 2.43 -7.76
N GLY A 738 41.34 3.38 -8.25
CA GLY A 738 41.47 3.71 -9.67
C GLY A 738 41.01 5.13 -9.99
N GLU A 739 41.27 5.57 -11.22
CA GLU A 739 40.86 6.91 -11.69
C GLU A 739 39.35 6.99 -11.93
N ASP A 740 38.76 5.91 -12.46
CA ASP A 740 37.36 5.86 -12.86
C ASP A 740 36.61 4.65 -12.26
N PRO A 741 35.30 4.81 -12.00
CA PRO A 741 34.44 3.68 -11.66
C PRO A 741 34.35 2.67 -12.82
N PRO A 742 34.29 1.36 -12.54
CA PRO A 742 33.99 0.35 -13.55
C PRO A 742 32.64 0.60 -14.22
N LYS A 743 32.55 0.34 -15.53
CA LYS A 743 31.32 0.58 -16.34
C LYS A 743 30.07 -0.10 -15.78
N ASP A 744 30.20 -1.27 -15.16
CA ASP A 744 29.06 -1.96 -14.54
C ASP A 744 28.55 -1.23 -13.28
N ILE A 745 29.43 -0.55 -12.56
CA ILE A 745 29.06 0.32 -11.43
C ILE A 745 28.39 1.59 -11.93
N GLU A 746 28.96 2.25 -12.96
CA GLU A 746 28.36 3.43 -13.59
C GLU A 746 26.94 3.13 -14.06
N ARG A 747 26.78 2.01 -14.78
CA ARG A 747 25.47 1.56 -15.28
C ARG A 747 24.47 1.28 -14.16
N LYS A 748 24.91 0.68 -13.05
CA LYS A 748 24.05 0.46 -11.87
C LYS A 748 23.62 1.77 -11.22
N MET A 749 24.51 2.76 -11.14
CA MET A 749 24.17 4.07 -10.59
C MET A 749 23.17 4.80 -11.49
N GLU A 750 23.41 4.80 -12.80
CA GLU A 750 22.47 5.33 -13.80
C GLU A 750 21.08 4.69 -13.68
N LEU A 751 20.99 3.37 -13.59
CA LEU A 751 19.71 2.68 -13.48
C LEU A 751 18.95 3.05 -12.21
N ARG A 752 19.65 3.21 -11.08
CA ARG A 752 19.05 3.50 -9.76
C ARG A 752 18.66 4.96 -9.57
N PHE A 753 19.45 5.89 -10.07
CA PHE A 753 19.32 7.33 -9.79
C PHE A 753 19.04 8.18 -11.03
N GLY A 754 19.09 7.59 -12.24
CA GLY A 754 19.12 8.35 -13.49
C GLY A 754 20.49 8.97 -13.77
N TRP A 755 20.68 9.48 -14.99
CA TRP A 755 21.73 10.47 -15.26
C TRP A 755 21.17 11.87 -14.96
N PRO A 756 21.97 12.77 -14.35
CA PRO A 756 21.66 14.19 -14.29
C PRO A 756 21.48 14.83 -15.67
#